data_AF-A0A9D5YZE3-F1
#
_entry.id   AF-A0A9D5YZE3-F1
#
_cell.length_a   1.000
_cell.length_b   1.000
_cell.length_c   1.000
_cell.angle_alpha   90.00
_cell.angle_beta   90.00
_cell.angle_gamma   90.00
#
_symmetry.space_group_name_H-M   'P 1'
#
loop_
_entity.id
_entity.type
_entity.pdbx_description
1 polymer ?
#
loop_
_entity_poly.entity_id
_entity_poly.type
_entity_poly.pdbx_seq_one_letter_code
_entity_poly.pdbx_strand_id
1 'polypeptide(L)'
;MSTPTPGRVVVVGAGMVAHRFVSQMIARSPEGAWHVSVVGDEDRAPYDRVHLSEYFTGRTADDLTMDPSVWEDQRTELVTGDAVAAVDRETQTVTTRSGRVLAYDHLVLATGSWAWTPRTEGTDLPGVFSYRTLADLEGLREYVALRTERLGRPLHGVVVGGGVLGLEAAAALQTLGTAATVVEFADRLMSVQLDDAGGEALRVLVTDRGIEVRTSTGATGLSAAGDGAVGTMDLSDGSRIPADVVIFSTGIRPRDRVAREAGLAIGERGGVVVGAACHTSDPAVWAIGECASFEDQCVGLVAPGNAMADVVVDRLLGGVATYSPAPEGTKLKGVDIEAASFGDVFGLTPGALEVTFADPVARTYRKLVVSDDARTLLGGVFVGDAALYSSLRPLLGRSLGADPSAFLAPEGGAPVLGGDLPDDVVVCSCANVTAGTVRGAVTEHGCTSLGEVKTCTKAGTVCGSCVPILTKIVNTTLEASGISVSRAMCEHFTMSRAELFALVRQDGLRTFTQIVAAHGTGRGCVVCKPVVASILASLWGGYILDGEQAALQDTNDRALANLQKDGTYSVVPRVPAGEITPEKLIVIGQVAQDFGLYTRVTGAQRIGLFGARIDQLPEIWRRLVDAGMESGQAYGKSLRAVKSCVGSSWCRFGVQDSVGMAVRLELRYRGLRSPHKFKVGVSGCARECAEARGKDVGVIATEKGWNVYVGGNGGFSPRHAELLAEDLDDETLVAVVDRFLAYYVRTADKLQRTAPWVADFPGGIVELRKVLVEDSLGIAADLEAEVARHVESYVDEWAQTLDDPDRLSRFVSFVNAPDQHDPDLSYTGVRGQVRPARPGEPADNNPVIARTLEVRK
;
A
#
# COMPACT_ATOMS: atom_id res chain seq x y z
N MET A 1 42.35 -25.63 15.01
CA MET A 1 40.95 -26.04 15.21
C MET A 1 40.31 -26.04 13.83
N SER A 2 39.88 -27.21 13.37
CA SER A 2 39.38 -27.42 12.00
C SER A 2 38.05 -26.69 11.85
N THR A 3 37.97 -25.80 10.86
CA THR A 3 36.70 -25.16 10.44
C THR A 3 35.74 -26.27 10.00
N PRO A 4 34.54 -26.40 10.59
CA PRO A 4 33.56 -27.36 10.10
C PRO A 4 33.22 -26.96 8.67
N THR A 5 33.59 -27.79 7.71
CA THR A 5 33.19 -27.63 6.32
C THR A 5 31.76 -28.14 6.27
N PRO A 6 30.75 -27.36 5.81
CA PRO A 6 29.38 -27.83 5.87
C PRO A 6 29.22 -29.02 4.92
N GLY A 7 29.21 -30.22 5.49
CA GLY A 7 28.94 -31.47 4.78
C GLY A 7 27.47 -31.57 4.38
N ARG A 8 27.03 -32.76 3.99
CA ARG A 8 25.67 -33.05 3.51
C ARG A 8 24.63 -32.63 4.57
N VAL A 9 23.77 -31.69 4.21
CA VAL A 9 22.65 -31.24 5.03
C VAL A 9 21.37 -31.86 4.50
N VAL A 10 20.57 -32.50 5.36
CA VAL A 10 19.23 -32.99 5.00
C VAL A 10 18.19 -32.18 5.76
N VAL A 11 17.20 -31.63 5.04
CA VAL A 11 16.07 -30.89 5.62
C VAL A 11 14.80 -31.73 5.48
N VAL A 12 14.13 -32.00 6.60
CA VAL A 12 12.90 -32.80 6.63
C VAL A 12 11.71 -31.87 6.75
N GLY A 13 10.96 -31.71 5.66
CA GLY A 13 9.86 -30.77 5.48
C GLY A 13 10.19 -29.71 4.42
N ALA A 14 9.28 -29.50 3.48
CA ALA A 14 9.43 -28.58 2.35
C ALA A 14 8.46 -27.39 2.45
N GLY A 15 8.43 -26.73 3.62
CA GLY A 15 7.60 -25.54 3.86
C GLY A 15 8.35 -24.23 3.68
N MET A 16 7.70 -23.11 4.01
CA MET A 16 8.28 -21.76 3.90
C MET A 16 9.57 -21.58 4.69
N VAL A 17 9.65 -22.21 5.87
CA VAL A 17 10.83 -22.15 6.75
C VAL A 17 12.01 -22.93 6.18
N ALA A 18 11.75 -24.06 5.52
CA ALA A 18 12.80 -24.83 4.83
C ALA A 18 13.31 -24.09 3.60
N HIS A 19 12.43 -23.46 2.83
CA HIS A 19 12.82 -22.58 1.72
C HIS A 19 13.69 -21.42 2.20
N ARG A 20 13.31 -20.75 3.30
CA ARG A 20 14.13 -19.70 3.94
C ARG A 20 15.52 -20.20 4.32
N PHE A 21 15.60 -21.39 4.93
CA PHE A 21 16.88 -22.01 5.28
C PHE A 21 17.79 -22.18 4.04
N VAL A 22 17.27 -22.77 2.96
CA VAL A 22 18.03 -22.97 1.71
C VAL A 22 18.45 -21.63 1.09
N SER A 23 17.52 -20.68 0.99
CA SER A 23 17.80 -19.34 0.47
C SER A 23 18.93 -18.64 1.23
N GLN A 24 18.95 -18.75 2.57
CA GLN A 24 20.01 -18.18 3.38
C GLN A 24 21.33 -18.93 3.28
N MET A 25 21.32 -20.26 3.15
CA MET A 25 22.54 -21.04 2.89
C MET A 25 23.21 -20.59 1.58
N ILE A 26 22.44 -20.46 0.49
CA ILE A 26 22.94 -19.95 -0.81
C ILE A 26 23.50 -18.54 -0.66
N ALA A 27 22.73 -17.62 -0.07
CA ALA A 27 23.10 -16.21 -0.01
C ALA A 27 24.32 -15.94 0.88
N ARG A 28 24.48 -16.67 1.99
CA ARG A 28 25.53 -16.44 2.99
C ARG A 28 26.78 -17.29 2.76
N SER A 29 26.69 -18.33 1.93
CA SER A 29 27.81 -19.21 1.62
C SER A 29 27.84 -19.57 0.12
N PRO A 30 27.98 -18.56 -0.78
CA PRO A 30 27.91 -18.76 -2.22
C PRO A 30 29.06 -19.64 -2.75
N GLU A 31 30.21 -19.64 -2.09
CA GLU A 31 31.38 -20.48 -2.43
C GLU A 31 31.55 -21.68 -1.48
N GLY A 32 30.57 -21.94 -0.61
CA GLY A 32 30.64 -23.01 0.37
C GLY A 32 30.58 -24.41 -0.26
N ALA A 33 31.37 -25.33 0.29
CA ALA A 33 31.41 -26.73 -0.11
C ALA A 33 30.36 -27.56 0.65
N TRP A 34 29.08 -27.23 0.46
CA TRP A 34 27.93 -27.90 1.07
C TRP A 34 26.95 -28.45 0.04
N HIS A 35 26.09 -29.37 0.48
CA HIS A 35 24.99 -29.91 -0.31
C HIS A 35 23.75 -30.02 0.57
N VAL A 36 22.60 -29.49 0.14
CA VAL A 36 21.34 -29.49 0.90
C VAL A 36 20.29 -30.31 0.14
N SER A 37 19.85 -31.42 0.72
CA SER A 37 18.69 -32.20 0.22
C SER A 37 17.46 -31.91 1.08
N VAL A 38 16.41 -31.36 0.49
CA VAL A 38 15.13 -31.07 1.15
C VAL A 38 14.10 -32.12 0.76
N VAL A 39 13.44 -32.73 1.75
CA VAL A 39 12.45 -33.79 1.53
C VAL A 39 11.08 -33.34 2.04
N GLY A 40 10.11 -33.25 1.14
CA GLY A 40 8.71 -32.91 1.41
C GLY A 40 7.77 -34.10 1.24
N ASP A 41 6.72 -34.15 2.08
CA ASP A 41 5.62 -35.11 1.97
C ASP A 41 4.61 -34.75 0.89
N GLU A 42 4.40 -33.45 0.63
CA GLU A 42 3.55 -32.94 -0.44
C GLU A 42 4.24 -33.06 -1.81
N ASP A 43 3.46 -33.33 -2.85
CA ASP A 43 3.90 -33.59 -4.23
C ASP A 43 4.25 -32.32 -5.03
N ARG A 44 4.46 -31.20 -4.35
CA ARG A 44 4.67 -29.87 -4.94
C ARG A 44 5.84 -29.15 -4.32
N ALA A 45 6.36 -28.16 -5.03
CA ALA A 45 7.39 -27.25 -4.52
C ALA A 45 6.84 -26.41 -3.34
N PRO A 46 7.71 -25.89 -2.45
CA PRO A 46 7.27 -25.04 -1.34
C PRO A 46 6.47 -23.83 -1.82
N TYR A 47 5.40 -23.50 -1.10
CA TYR A 47 4.48 -22.41 -1.42
C TYR A 47 4.13 -21.60 -0.17
N ASP A 48 3.63 -20.39 -0.40
CA ASP A 48 3.23 -19.44 0.63
C ASP A 48 1.93 -19.87 1.31
N ARG A 49 2.06 -20.41 2.52
CA ARG A 49 0.90 -20.83 3.31
C ARG A 49 0.15 -19.71 4.00
N VAL A 50 0.76 -18.53 4.12
CA VAL A 50 0.14 -17.36 4.74
C VAL A 50 -0.96 -16.80 3.85
N HIS A 51 -0.86 -17.01 2.54
CA HIS A 51 -1.81 -16.51 1.55
C HIS A 51 -2.69 -17.62 0.93
N LEU A 52 -2.85 -18.77 1.61
CA LEU A 52 -3.72 -19.87 1.13
C LEU A 52 -5.14 -19.40 0.82
N SER A 53 -5.69 -18.50 1.63
CA SER A 53 -7.05 -17.97 1.46
C SER A 53 -7.23 -17.17 0.16
N GLU A 54 -6.15 -16.66 -0.43
CA GLU A 54 -6.20 -15.97 -1.73
C GLU A 54 -6.43 -16.92 -2.92
N TYR A 55 -6.32 -18.24 -2.71
CA TYR A 55 -6.65 -19.25 -3.71
C TYR A 55 -8.11 -19.15 -4.19
N PHE A 56 -9.03 -18.80 -3.29
CA PHE A 56 -10.45 -18.65 -3.64
C PHE A 56 -10.76 -17.30 -4.30
N THR A 57 -9.86 -16.32 -4.20
CA THR A 57 -10.06 -14.96 -4.74
C THR A 57 -9.33 -14.70 -6.06
N GLY A 58 -8.77 -15.75 -6.66
CA GLY A 58 -8.26 -15.74 -8.04
C GLY A 58 -6.78 -16.06 -8.19
N ARG A 59 -6.02 -16.29 -7.11
CA ARG A 59 -4.66 -16.84 -7.23
C ARG A 59 -4.67 -18.31 -7.56
N THR A 60 -3.77 -18.72 -8.42
CA THR A 60 -3.51 -20.13 -8.72
C THR A 60 -2.52 -20.73 -7.72
N ALA A 61 -2.38 -22.07 -7.72
CA ALA A 61 -1.33 -22.73 -6.94
C ALA A 61 0.07 -22.25 -7.35
N ASP A 62 0.27 -21.95 -8.63
CA ASP A 62 1.55 -21.45 -9.16
C ASP A 62 1.85 -20.04 -8.61
N ASP A 63 0.85 -19.16 -8.51
CA ASP A 63 1.01 -17.81 -7.92
C ASP A 63 1.39 -17.80 -6.44
N LEU A 64 1.20 -18.93 -5.75
CA LEU A 64 1.57 -19.13 -4.36
C LEU A 64 2.94 -19.83 -4.22
N THR A 65 3.51 -20.34 -5.30
CA THR A 65 4.80 -21.05 -5.26
C THR A 65 5.91 -20.08 -4.85
N MET A 66 6.77 -20.53 -3.92
CA MET A 66 7.92 -19.75 -3.49
C MET A 66 8.99 -19.70 -4.60
N ASP A 67 9.94 -18.76 -4.48
CA ASP A 67 11.00 -18.56 -5.47
C ASP A 67 11.69 -19.89 -5.86
N PRO A 68 11.51 -20.38 -7.10
CA PRO A 68 12.03 -21.67 -7.52
C PRO A 68 13.54 -21.65 -7.81
N SER A 69 14.15 -20.47 -7.94
CA SER A 69 15.57 -20.33 -8.31
C SER A 69 16.52 -20.97 -7.29
N VAL A 70 16.08 -21.15 -6.04
CA VAL A 70 16.86 -21.83 -4.99
C VAL A 70 17.14 -23.31 -5.33
N TRP A 71 16.33 -23.91 -6.21
CA TRP A 71 16.45 -25.29 -6.67
C TRP A 71 17.24 -25.43 -7.97
N GLU A 72 17.63 -24.32 -8.59
CA GLU A 72 18.50 -24.30 -9.78
C GLU A 72 20.00 -24.38 -9.39
N ASP A 73 20.33 -24.13 -8.12
CA ASP A 73 21.69 -24.29 -7.59
C ASP A 73 22.07 -25.78 -7.55
N GLN A 74 23.20 -26.15 -8.13
CA GLN A 74 23.66 -27.54 -8.22
C GLN A 74 23.95 -28.19 -6.85
N ARG A 75 24.00 -27.40 -5.78
CA ARG A 75 24.20 -27.86 -4.40
C ARG A 75 22.89 -28.15 -3.67
N THR A 76 21.74 -27.89 -4.28
CA THR A 76 20.43 -28.14 -3.67
C THR A 76 19.70 -29.24 -4.42
N GLU A 77 18.95 -30.04 -3.67
CA GLU A 77 18.05 -31.06 -4.21
C GLU A 77 16.71 -30.96 -3.48
N LEU A 78 15.62 -30.91 -4.24
CA LEU A 78 14.27 -30.99 -3.69
C LEU A 78 13.62 -32.32 -4.07
N VAL A 79 13.18 -33.07 -3.06
CA VAL A 79 12.41 -34.31 -3.21
C VAL A 79 10.99 -34.05 -2.70
N THR A 80 10.01 -34.12 -3.60
CA THR A 80 8.58 -33.93 -3.27
C THR A 80 7.84 -35.27 -3.26
N GLY A 81 6.70 -35.33 -2.56
CA GLY A 81 5.81 -36.50 -2.54
C GLY A 81 6.32 -37.71 -1.78
N ASP A 82 7.42 -37.57 -1.03
CA ASP A 82 8.14 -38.69 -0.42
C ASP A 82 8.45 -38.44 1.06
N ALA A 83 7.41 -38.60 1.89
CA ALA A 83 7.49 -38.34 3.33
C ALA A 83 8.62 -39.13 4.01
N VAL A 84 9.35 -38.48 4.92
CA VAL A 84 10.33 -39.16 5.77
C VAL A 84 9.64 -40.13 6.73
N ALA A 85 10.05 -41.39 6.67
CA ALA A 85 9.51 -42.47 7.49
C ALA A 85 10.24 -42.58 8.82
N ALA A 86 11.58 -42.55 8.79
CA ALA A 86 12.45 -42.75 9.95
C ALA A 86 13.76 -41.95 9.86
N VAL A 87 14.33 -41.65 11.03
CA VAL A 87 15.66 -41.05 11.19
C VAL A 87 16.48 -41.99 12.07
N ASP A 88 17.65 -42.41 11.60
CA ASP A 88 18.62 -43.19 12.36
C ASP A 88 19.80 -42.29 12.73
N ARG A 89 19.94 -42.02 14.02
CA ARG A 89 20.96 -41.13 14.59
C ARG A 89 22.32 -41.79 14.73
N GLU A 90 22.37 -43.12 14.85
CA GLU A 90 23.64 -43.84 14.97
C GLU A 90 24.36 -43.91 13.62
N THR A 91 23.61 -44.16 12.54
CA THR A 91 24.16 -44.18 11.18
C THR A 91 24.10 -42.83 10.46
N GLN A 92 23.48 -41.81 11.09
CA GLN A 92 23.21 -40.49 10.51
C GLN A 92 22.52 -40.56 9.14
N THR A 93 21.40 -41.29 9.08
CA THR A 93 20.61 -41.45 7.86
C THR A 93 19.13 -41.11 8.05
N VAL A 94 18.52 -40.65 6.96
CA VAL A 94 17.07 -40.43 6.83
C VAL A 94 16.53 -41.43 5.80
N THR A 95 15.46 -42.14 6.13
CA THR A 95 14.78 -43.05 5.21
C THR A 95 13.39 -42.52 4.86
N THR A 96 13.11 -42.36 3.58
CA THR A 96 11.79 -41.93 3.06
C THR A 96 10.83 -43.09 2.89
N ARG A 97 9.54 -42.79 2.66
CA ARG A 97 8.49 -43.78 2.41
C ARG A 97 8.77 -44.62 1.16
N SER A 98 9.40 -44.05 0.13
CA SER A 98 9.80 -44.80 -1.07
C SER A 98 10.98 -45.74 -0.83
N GLY A 99 11.60 -45.70 0.36
CA GLY A 99 12.82 -46.43 0.69
C GLY A 99 14.12 -45.72 0.29
N ARG A 100 14.06 -44.45 -0.14
CA ARG A 100 15.28 -43.66 -0.40
C ARG A 100 16.00 -43.42 0.93
N VAL A 101 17.31 -43.66 0.96
CA VAL A 101 18.16 -43.41 2.13
C VAL A 101 19.10 -42.26 1.84
N LEU A 102 19.07 -41.23 2.69
CA LEU A 102 19.92 -40.04 2.59
C LEU A 102 20.82 -39.96 3.83
N ALA A 103 22.13 -39.97 3.64
CA ALA A 103 23.09 -39.74 4.71
C ALA A 103 23.27 -38.24 4.96
N TYR A 104 23.40 -37.85 6.23
CA TYR A 104 23.56 -36.46 6.64
C TYR A 104 24.77 -36.29 7.56
N ASP A 105 25.44 -35.15 7.42
CA ASP A 105 26.36 -34.62 8.44
C ASP A 105 25.58 -33.68 9.38
N HIS A 106 24.55 -32.99 8.86
CA HIS A 106 23.58 -32.21 9.64
C HIS A 106 22.14 -32.49 9.19
N LEU A 107 21.23 -32.66 10.15
CA LEU A 107 19.79 -32.85 9.91
C LEU A 107 19.01 -31.66 10.45
N VAL A 108 18.11 -31.09 9.63
CA VAL A 108 17.23 -29.99 10.03
C VAL A 108 15.77 -30.45 9.94
N LEU A 109 15.09 -30.53 11.08
CA LEU A 109 13.68 -30.86 11.16
C LEU A 109 12.85 -29.58 10.97
N ALA A 110 12.12 -29.51 9.85
CA ALA A 110 11.24 -28.42 9.46
C ALA A 110 9.84 -28.95 9.11
N THR A 111 9.37 -29.96 9.85
CA THR A 111 8.15 -30.73 9.55
C THR A 111 6.87 -29.94 9.77
N GLY A 112 6.93 -28.78 10.43
CA GLY A 112 5.78 -27.92 10.69
C GLY A 112 4.74 -28.57 11.60
N SER A 113 3.46 -28.31 11.32
CA SER A 113 2.33 -28.79 12.11
C SER A 113 1.22 -29.41 11.24
N TRP A 114 0.28 -30.09 11.88
CA TRP A 114 -0.96 -30.60 11.28
C TRP A 114 -2.19 -29.96 11.94
N ALA A 115 -3.30 -29.87 11.19
CA ALA A 115 -4.56 -29.31 11.67
C ALA A 115 -5.21 -30.26 12.68
N TRP A 116 -5.31 -29.84 13.94
CA TRP A 116 -5.89 -30.64 14.99
C TRP A 116 -7.41 -30.65 14.90
N THR A 117 -8.02 -31.82 14.99
CA THR A 117 -9.47 -32.02 14.97
C THR A 117 -9.91 -32.60 16.32
N PRO A 118 -10.97 -32.08 16.98
CA PRO A 118 -11.48 -32.64 18.22
C PRO A 118 -12.02 -34.05 17.98
N ARG A 119 -12.14 -34.85 19.05
CA ARG A 119 -12.77 -36.17 18.98
C ARG A 119 -14.28 -36.02 18.86
N THR A 120 -14.74 -35.70 17.66
CA THR A 120 -16.15 -35.62 17.27
C THR A 120 -16.47 -36.84 16.41
N GLU A 121 -17.58 -37.53 16.70
CA GLU A 121 -18.02 -38.67 15.90
C GLU A 121 -18.39 -38.23 14.47
N GLY A 122 -18.02 -39.03 13.45
CA GLY A 122 -18.32 -38.74 12.04
C GLY A 122 -17.37 -37.75 11.36
N THR A 123 -16.17 -37.50 11.92
CA THR A 123 -15.13 -36.66 11.31
C THR A 123 -14.48 -37.28 10.06
N ASP A 124 -14.74 -38.55 9.80
CA ASP A 124 -14.33 -39.33 8.62
C ASP A 124 -15.38 -39.32 7.50
N LEU A 125 -16.54 -38.68 7.69
CA LEU A 125 -17.59 -38.59 6.68
C LEU A 125 -17.14 -37.78 5.45
N PRO A 126 -17.56 -38.17 4.23
CA PRO A 126 -17.38 -37.33 3.05
C PRO A 126 -18.00 -35.94 3.25
N GLY A 127 -17.24 -34.89 2.92
CA GLY A 127 -17.64 -33.50 3.13
C GLY A 127 -17.04 -32.83 4.37
N VAL A 128 -16.21 -33.55 5.12
CA VAL A 128 -15.41 -33.01 6.24
C VAL A 128 -13.98 -32.73 5.78
N PHE A 129 -13.49 -31.51 6.00
CA PHE A 129 -12.19 -31.02 5.52
C PHE A 129 -11.35 -30.39 6.63
N SER A 130 -10.03 -30.46 6.48
CA SER A 130 -9.09 -29.52 7.10
C SER A 130 -8.88 -28.29 6.23
N TYR A 131 -8.23 -27.25 6.76
CA TYR A 131 -7.90 -26.04 6.02
C TYR A 131 -6.43 -25.66 6.22
N ARG A 132 -5.51 -26.40 5.58
CA ARG A 132 -4.07 -26.28 5.83
C ARG A 132 -3.18 -26.42 4.60
N THR A 133 -3.57 -27.23 3.62
CA THR A 133 -2.77 -27.51 2.41
C THR A 133 -3.51 -27.08 1.15
N LEU A 134 -2.79 -26.89 0.04
CA LEU A 134 -3.44 -26.63 -1.25
C LEU A 134 -4.34 -27.80 -1.68
N ALA A 135 -3.96 -29.04 -1.38
CA ALA A 135 -4.78 -30.21 -1.63
C ALA A 135 -6.11 -30.16 -0.86
N ASP A 136 -6.10 -29.65 0.39
CA ASP A 136 -7.32 -29.43 1.17
C ASP A 136 -8.25 -28.44 0.44
N LEU A 137 -7.69 -27.35 -0.09
CA LEU A 137 -8.47 -26.30 -0.76
C LEU A 137 -9.01 -26.75 -2.12
N GLU A 138 -8.20 -27.48 -2.88
CA GLU A 138 -8.60 -28.10 -4.15
C GLU A 138 -9.74 -29.10 -3.92
N GLY A 139 -9.59 -30.00 -2.94
CA GLY A 139 -10.60 -30.98 -2.57
C GLY A 139 -11.89 -30.33 -2.06
N LEU A 140 -11.78 -29.27 -1.25
CA LEU A 140 -12.93 -28.50 -0.78
C LEU A 140 -13.69 -27.87 -1.96
N ARG A 141 -12.99 -27.21 -2.89
CA ARG A 141 -13.60 -26.57 -4.06
C ARG A 141 -14.32 -27.58 -4.95
N GLU A 142 -13.65 -28.70 -5.24
CA GLU A 142 -14.22 -29.77 -6.06
C GLU A 142 -15.45 -30.38 -5.40
N TYR A 143 -15.36 -30.68 -4.10
CA TYR A 143 -16.49 -31.24 -3.35
C TYR A 143 -17.67 -30.27 -3.31
N VAL A 144 -17.45 -28.97 -3.04
CA VAL A 144 -18.52 -27.97 -3.02
C VAL A 144 -19.22 -27.89 -4.38
N ALA A 145 -18.47 -27.89 -5.49
CA ALA A 145 -19.04 -27.87 -6.82
C ALA A 145 -19.92 -29.10 -7.09
N LEU A 146 -19.39 -30.31 -6.85
CA LEU A 146 -20.12 -31.57 -7.05
C LEU A 146 -21.32 -31.70 -6.11
N ARG A 147 -21.19 -31.27 -4.85
CA ARG A 147 -22.25 -31.33 -3.85
C ARG A 147 -23.39 -30.36 -4.20
N THR A 148 -23.06 -29.17 -4.70
CA THR A 148 -24.03 -28.18 -5.16
C THR A 148 -24.84 -28.70 -6.34
N GLU A 149 -24.18 -29.28 -7.35
CA GLU A 149 -24.86 -29.87 -8.50
C GLU A 149 -25.79 -31.02 -8.10
N ARG A 150 -25.28 -31.93 -7.25
CA ARG A 150 -26.05 -33.09 -6.77
C ARG A 150 -27.30 -32.71 -5.97
N LEU A 151 -27.22 -31.68 -5.13
CA LEU A 151 -28.33 -31.27 -4.26
C LEU A 151 -29.27 -30.25 -4.91
N GLY A 152 -28.84 -29.57 -5.98
CA GLY A 152 -29.66 -28.58 -6.70
C GLY A 152 -30.06 -27.36 -5.85
N ARG A 153 -29.34 -27.07 -4.77
CA ARG A 153 -29.57 -25.95 -3.85
C ARG A 153 -28.25 -25.40 -3.29
N PRO A 154 -28.23 -24.17 -2.76
CA PRO A 154 -27.10 -23.67 -1.98
C PRO A 154 -26.78 -24.60 -0.80
N LEU A 155 -25.49 -24.76 -0.50
CA LEU A 155 -24.99 -25.61 0.59
C LEU A 155 -24.95 -24.84 1.92
N HIS A 156 -25.02 -25.58 3.03
CA HIS A 156 -24.72 -25.10 4.38
C HIS A 156 -23.33 -25.60 4.79
N GLY A 157 -22.37 -24.69 4.88
CA GLY A 157 -21.02 -24.94 5.35
C GLY A 157 -20.87 -24.57 6.81
N VAL A 158 -20.27 -25.45 7.61
CA VAL A 158 -20.00 -25.20 9.03
C VAL A 158 -18.50 -25.20 9.26
N VAL A 159 -17.97 -24.12 9.83
CA VAL A 159 -16.57 -24.01 10.23
C VAL A 159 -16.46 -24.15 11.73
N VAL A 160 -15.74 -25.17 12.20
CA VAL A 160 -15.49 -25.41 13.62
C VAL A 160 -14.17 -24.74 14.01
N GLY A 161 -14.26 -23.72 14.86
CA GLY A 161 -13.17 -22.83 15.25
C GLY A 161 -13.31 -21.45 14.61
N GLY A 162 -13.45 -20.42 15.43
CA GLY A 162 -13.57 -19.00 15.10
C GLY A 162 -12.28 -18.20 15.30
N GLY A 163 -11.13 -18.86 15.17
CA GLY A 163 -9.83 -18.20 15.04
C GLY A 163 -9.59 -17.63 13.64
N VAL A 164 -8.39 -17.10 13.38
CA VAL A 164 -8.02 -16.45 12.10
C VAL A 164 -8.33 -17.34 10.89
N LEU A 165 -7.79 -18.55 10.87
CA LEU A 165 -8.00 -19.49 9.75
C LEU A 165 -9.46 -19.93 9.60
N GLY A 166 -10.21 -20.00 10.70
CA GLY A 166 -11.62 -20.38 10.65
C GLY A 166 -12.48 -19.30 10.01
N LEU A 167 -12.22 -18.04 10.35
CA LEU A 167 -12.89 -16.90 9.70
C LEU A 167 -12.51 -16.78 8.22
N GLU A 168 -11.26 -17.06 7.87
CA GLU A 168 -10.81 -17.14 6.48
C GLU A 168 -11.49 -18.29 5.71
N ALA A 169 -11.63 -19.47 6.33
CA ALA A 169 -12.33 -20.61 5.74
C ALA A 169 -13.84 -20.32 5.55
N ALA A 170 -14.46 -19.59 6.48
CA ALA A 170 -15.86 -19.17 6.35
C ALA A 170 -16.05 -18.21 5.16
N ALA A 171 -15.13 -17.26 4.96
CA ALA A 171 -15.12 -16.38 3.80
C ALA A 171 -14.88 -17.15 2.48
N ALA A 172 -14.00 -18.16 2.51
CA ALA A 172 -13.78 -19.05 1.37
C ALA A 172 -15.06 -19.80 0.97
N LEU A 173 -15.82 -20.33 1.94
CA LEU A 173 -17.12 -20.97 1.67
C LEU A 173 -18.12 -20.00 1.01
N GLN A 174 -18.21 -18.76 1.49
CA GLN A 174 -19.06 -17.75 0.86
C GLN A 174 -18.64 -17.47 -0.60
N THR A 175 -17.33 -17.43 -0.86
CA THR A 175 -16.79 -17.24 -2.22
C THR A 175 -17.15 -18.41 -3.14
N LEU A 176 -17.28 -19.62 -2.59
CA LEU A 176 -17.77 -20.81 -3.29
C LEU A 176 -19.30 -20.89 -3.37
N GLY A 177 -20.04 -19.85 -2.97
CA GLY A 177 -21.51 -19.82 -3.01
C GLY A 177 -22.19 -20.66 -1.93
N THR A 178 -21.47 -20.99 -0.85
CA THR A 178 -21.96 -21.78 0.29
C THR A 178 -22.26 -20.86 1.48
N ALA A 179 -23.41 -21.05 2.14
CA ALA A 179 -23.71 -20.34 3.39
C ALA A 179 -22.73 -20.79 4.47
N ALA A 180 -22.27 -19.88 5.34
CA ALA A 180 -21.25 -20.21 6.33
C ALA A 180 -21.75 -19.95 7.75
N THR A 181 -21.59 -20.96 8.62
CA THR A 181 -21.79 -20.86 10.07
C THR A 181 -20.48 -21.16 10.78
N VAL A 182 -19.97 -20.23 11.58
CA VAL A 182 -18.79 -20.41 12.42
C VAL A 182 -19.25 -20.86 13.81
N VAL A 183 -18.75 -22.01 14.26
CA VAL A 183 -18.99 -22.59 15.58
C VAL A 183 -17.70 -22.47 16.38
N GLU A 184 -17.70 -21.62 17.40
CA GLU A 184 -16.56 -21.35 18.27
C GLU A 184 -16.89 -21.80 19.70
N PHE A 185 -16.00 -22.62 20.26
CA PHE A 185 -16.16 -23.16 21.62
C PHE A 185 -15.95 -22.06 22.68
N ALA A 186 -15.01 -21.15 22.45
CA ALA A 186 -14.81 -19.98 23.28
C ALA A 186 -16.02 -19.03 23.22
N ASP A 187 -16.11 -18.15 24.20
CA ASP A 187 -17.18 -17.16 24.32
C ASP A 187 -17.17 -16.07 23.23
N ARG A 188 -16.05 -15.93 22.51
CA ARG A 188 -15.84 -14.95 21.44
C ARG A 188 -14.94 -15.46 20.31
N LEU A 189 -15.03 -14.80 19.16
CA LEU A 189 -14.13 -15.01 18.03
C LEU A 189 -12.71 -14.54 18.35
N MET A 190 -11.71 -15.23 17.79
CA MET A 190 -10.28 -14.93 17.99
C MET A 190 -9.93 -14.73 19.48
N SER A 191 -10.44 -15.59 20.36
CA SER A 191 -10.35 -15.45 21.83
C SER A 191 -8.93 -15.40 22.40
N VAL A 192 -7.94 -15.87 21.66
CA VAL A 192 -6.50 -15.79 21.99
C VAL A 192 -5.92 -14.43 21.61
N GLN A 193 -6.48 -13.75 20.61
CA GLN A 193 -5.95 -12.53 20.03
C GLN A 193 -6.74 -11.28 20.41
N LEU A 194 -8.01 -11.42 20.80
CA LEU A 194 -8.92 -10.31 21.08
C LEU A 194 -9.51 -10.44 22.48
N ASP A 195 -9.70 -9.29 23.12
CA ASP A 195 -10.50 -9.13 24.33
C ASP A 195 -12.00 -9.15 24.02
N ASP A 196 -12.84 -9.09 25.05
CA ASP A 196 -14.29 -9.23 24.90
C ASP A 196 -14.91 -8.19 23.97
N ALA A 197 -14.52 -6.92 24.12
CA ALA A 197 -15.02 -5.84 23.29
C ALA A 197 -14.53 -5.93 21.83
N GLY A 198 -13.27 -6.31 21.60
CA GLY A 198 -12.76 -6.58 20.26
C GLY A 198 -13.43 -7.78 19.61
N GLY A 199 -13.68 -8.85 20.38
CA GLY A 199 -14.40 -10.04 19.93
C GLY A 199 -15.84 -9.73 19.52
N GLU A 200 -16.56 -8.90 20.29
CA GLU A 200 -17.91 -8.46 19.96
C GLU A 200 -17.95 -7.57 18.71
N ALA A 201 -17.02 -6.62 18.59
CA ALA A 201 -16.88 -5.80 17.39
C ALA A 201 -16.62 -6.67 16.15
N LEU A 202 -15.77 -7.70 16.28
CA LEU A 202 -15.51 -8.64 15.19
C LEU A 202 -16.74 -9.48 14.87
N ARG A 203 -17.48 -9.96 15.88
CA ARG A 203 -18.72 -10.73 15.70
C ARG A 203 -19.75 -9.93 14.89
N VAL A 204 -19.93 -8.64 15.19
CA VAL A 204 -20.82 -7.75 14.42
C VAL A 204 -20.38 -7.66 12.96
N LEU A 205 -19.09 -7.40 12.70
CA LEU A 205 -18.57 -7.29 11.33
C LEU A 205 -18.72 -8.60 10.54
N VAL A 206 -18.47 -9.75 11.17
CA VAL A 206 -18.61 -11.08 10.55
C VAL A 206 -20.08 -11.40 10.27
N THR A 207 -20.97 -11.11 11.21
CA THR A 207 -22.42 -11.34 11.05
C THR A 207 -23.01 -10.50 9.93
N ASP A 208 -22.56 -9.25 9.78
CA ASP A 208 -23.00 -8.34 8.71
C ASP A 208 -22.62 -8.81 7.31
N ARG A 209 -21.61 -9.69 7.19
CA ARG A 209 -21.29 -10.38 5.93
C ARG A 209 -22.19 -11.57 5.64
N GLY A 210 -23.16 -11.86 6.51
CA GLY A 210 -24.04 -13.02 6.39
C GLY A 210 -23.36 -14.33 6.81
N ILE A 211 -22.28 -14.27 7.60
CA ILE A 211 -21.72 -15.45 8.27
C ILE A 211 -22.40 -15.59 9.62
N GLU A 212 -23.10 -16.70 9.86
CA GLU A 212 -23.69 -16.96 11.18
C GLU A 212 -22.57 -17.30 12.17
N VAL A 213 -22.63 -16.74 13.38
CA VAL A 213 -21.61 -16.98 14.42
C VAL A 213 -22.29 -17.57 15.65
N ARG A 214 -21.78 -18.71 16.12
CA ARG A 214 -22.19 -19.37 17.37
C ARG A 214 -20.98 -19.54 18.27
N THR A 215 -20.88 -18.68 19.28
CA THR A 215 -19.85 -18.78 20.33
C THR A 215 -20.36 -19.62 21.51
N SER A 216 -19.47 -19.94 22.46
CA SER A 216 -19.76 -20.81 23.61
C SER A 216 -20.35 -22.17 23.21
N THR A 217 -20.06 -22.63 21.99
CA THR A 217 -20.71 -23.78 21.38
C THR A 217 -19.67 -24.62 20.63
N GLY A 218 -19.61 -25.91 20.93
CA GLY A 218 -18.72 -26.86 20.27
C GLY A 218 -19.48 -27.93 19.47
N ALA A 219 -18.81 -28.51 18.47
CA ALA A 219 -19.34 -29.65 17.72
C ALA A 219 -19.21 -30.96 18.51
N THR A 220 -20.32 -31.67 18.72
CA THR A 220 -20.37 -32.92 19.50
C THR A 220 -20.54 -34.17 18.65
N GLY A 221 -21.17 -34.06 17.47
CA GLY A 221 -21.30 -35.17 16.53
C GLY A 221 -21.66 -34.73 15.12
N LEU A 222 -21.30 -35.53 14.13
CA LEU A 222 -21.68 -35.38 12.72
C LEU A 222 -22.50 -36.60 12.30
N SER A 223 -23.61 -36.37 11.60
CA SER A 223 -24.45 -37.44 11.07
C SER A 223 -24.50 -37.39 9.54
N ALA A 224 -24.48 -38.58 8.93
CA ALA A 224 -24.57 -38.73 7.49
C ALA A 224 -25.99 -38.43 6.96
N ALA A 225 -26.04 -37.81 5.79
CA ALA A 225 -27.22 -37.74 4.95
C ALA A 225 -27.51 -39.11 4.30
N GLY A 226 -28.65 -39.23 3.61
CA GLY A 226 -29.07 -40.48 2.95
C GLY A 226 -28.10 -41.01 1.88
N ASP A 227 -27.15 -40.19 1.41
CA ASP A 227 -26.11 -40.57 0.45
C ASP A 227 -24.73 -40.77 1.09
N GLY A 228 -24.66 -40.85 2.42
CA GLY A 228 -23.44 -41.18 3.17
C GLY A 228 -22.48 -40.01 3.41
N ALA A 229 -22.68 -38.85 2.77
CA ALA A 229 -21.92 -37.64 3.06
C ALA A 229 -22.46 -36.93 4.31
N VAL A 230 -21.73 -35.98 4.88
CA VAL A 230 -22.22 -35.18 6.02
C VAL A 230 -23.54 -34.47 5.67
N GLY A 231 -24.47 -34.46 6.63
CA GLY A 231 -25.79 -33.84 6.49
C GLY A 231 -26.19 -32.93 7.65
N THR A 232 -25.79 -33.27 8.88
CA THR A 232 -26.09 -32.46 10.07
C THR A 232 -24.96 -32.49 11.09
N MET A 233 -24.85 -31.41 11.87
CA MET A 233 -23.97 -31.29 13.03
C MET A 233 -24.76 -31.11 14.32
N ASP A 234 -24.42 -31.91 15.33
CA ASP A 234 -24.89 -31.78 16.71
C ASP A 234 -23.94 -30.85 17.48
N LEU A 235 -24.52 -29.95 18.26
CA LEU A 235 -23.81 -28.92 19.02
C LEU A 235 -23.91 -29.15 20.53
N SER A 236 -22.97 -28.58 21.29
CA SER A 236 -22.89 -28.74 22.75
C SER A 236 -24.02 -28.05 23.52
N ASP A 237 -24.73 -27.12 22.89
CA ASP A 237 -25.93 -26.47 23.42
C ASP A 237 -27.21 -27.32 23.24
N GLY A 238 -27.08 -28.52 22.65
CA GLY A 238 -28.17 -29.44 22.36
C GLY A 238 -28.90 -29.15 21.05
N SER A 239 -28.51 -28.11 20.31
CA SER A 239 -29.08 -27.82 19.00
C SER A 239 -28.45 -28.69 17.90
N ARG A 240 -29.20 -28.86 16.81
CA ARG A 240 -28.76 -29.57 15.60
C ARG A 240 -28.92 -28.65 14.40
N ILE A 241 -27.87 -28.51 13.59
CA ILE A 241 -27.85 -27.65 12.41
C ILE A 241 -27.57 -28.45 11.13
N PRO A 242 -28.10 -28.03 9.96
CA PRO A 242 -27.70 -28.60 8.67
C PRO A 242 -26.21 -28.35 8.39
N ALA A 243 -25.53 -29.34 7.84
CA ALA A 243 -24.12 -29.25 7.46
C ALA A 243 -23.86 -30.12 6.23
N ASP A 244 -23.72 -29.51 5.05
CA ASP A 244 -23.39 -30.19 3.79
C ASP A 244 -21.87 -30.27 3.55
N VAL A 245 -21.13 -29.35 4.19
CA VAL A 245 -19.67 -29.24 4.24
C VAL A 245 -19.26 -28.84 5.65
N VAL A 246 -18.22 -29.45 6.19
CA VAL A 246 -17.64 -29.08 7.50
C VAL A 246 -16.15 -28.83 7.34
N ILE A 247 -15.66 -27.72 7.91
CA ILE A 247 -14.23 -27.40 7.96
C ILE A 247 -13.78 -27.33 9.42
N PHE A 248 -12.76 -28.09 9.78
CA PHE A 248 -12.14 -28.00 11.10
C PHE A 248 -10.94 -27.06 11.10
N SER A 249 -11.00 -26.02 11.93
CA SER A 249 -9.97 -25.01 12.16
C SER A 249 -9.74 -24.80 13.67
N THR A 250 -9.62 -25.88 14.42
CA THR A 250 -9.49 -25.88 15.89
C THR A 250 -8.05 -25.82 16.40
N GLY A 251 -7.15 -25.24 15.60
CA GLY A 251 -5.72 -25.09 15.91
C GLY A 251 -4.83 -26.18 15.31
N ILE A 252 -3.54 -26.11 15.63
CA ILE A 252 -2.51 -26.99 15.06
C ILE A 252 -1.76 -27.78 16.15
N ARG A 253 -1.10 -28.86 15.75
CA ARG A 253 -0.17 -29.61 16.58
C ARG A 253 1.14 -29.89 15.83
N PRO A 254 2.31 -29.79 16.49
CA PRO A 254 3.59 -30.02 15.85
C PRO A 254 3.69 -31.45 15.28
N ARG A 255 4.31 -31.59 14.10
CA ARG A 255 4.59 -32.90 13.48
C ARG A 255 5.89 -33.47 14.03
N ASP A 256 5.84 -33.96 15.26
CA ASP A 256 7.02 -34.41 16.03
C ASP A 256 7.30 -35.93 15.96
N ARG A 257 6.46 -36.70 15.24
CA ARG A 257 6.52 -38.18 15.20
C ARG A 257 7.92 -38.72 14.89
N VAL A 258 8.53 -38.26 13.80
CA VAL A 258 9.85 -38.75 13.35
C VAL A 258 10.94 -38.44 14.39
N ALA A 259 10.88 -37.26 15.01
CA ALA A 259 11.82 -36.87 16.06
C ALA A 259 11.64 -37.72 17.33
N ARG A 260 10.39 -37.96 17.72
CA ARG A 260 10.02 -38.78 18.88
C ARG A 260 10.47 -40.22 18.70
N GLU A 261 10.22 -40.81 17.54
CA GLU A 261 10.64 -42.18 17.21
C GLU A 261 12.17 -42.30 17.11
N ALA A 262 12.86 -41.22 16.70
CA ALA A 262 14.32 -41.13 16.73
C ALA A 262 14.90 -40.85 18.14
N GLY A 263 14.06 -40.82 19.19
CA GLY A 263 14.50 -40.63 20.56
C GLY A 263 15.05 -39.23 20.87
N LEU A 264 14.63 -38.20 20.13
CA LEU A 264 14.90 -36.80 20.47
C LEU A 264 13.99 -36.33 21.60
N ALA A 265 14.45 -35.36 22.39
CA ALA A 265 13.63 -34.75 23.44
C ALA A 265 12.42 -34.02 22.84
N ILE A 266 11.23 -34.27 23.42
CA ILE A 266 9.95 -33.69 22.99
C ILE A 266 9.33 -32.90 24.15
N GLY A 267 8.81 -31.71 23.85
CA GLY A 267 8.16 -30.83 24.83
C GLY A 267 6.90 -31.47 25.41
N GLU A 268 6.44 -30.96 26.56
CA GLU A 268 5.26 -31.52 27.25
C GLU A 268 4.00 -31.38 26.38
N ARG A 269 3.93 -30.28 25.62
CA ARG A 269 2.84 -29.99 24.67
C ARG A 269 3.11 -30.52 23.25
N GLY A 270 4.17 -31.32 23.08
CA GLY A 270 4.68 -31.78 21.79
C GLY A 270 5.73 -30.85 21.19
N GLY A 271 6.31 -31.28 20.06
CA GLY A 271 7.35 -30.53 19.35
C GLY A 271 8.76 -30.85 19.83
N VAL A 272 9.74 -30.72 18.94
CA VAL A 272 11.14 -31.08 19.20
C VAL A 272 11.78 -30.01 20.08
N VAL A 273 12.26 -30.40 21.26
CA VAL A 273 12.87 -29.44 22.21
C VAL A 273 14.15 -28.87 21.61
N VAL A 274 14.24 -27.54 21.58
CA VAL A 274 15.43 -26.83 21.13
C VAL A 274 15.90 -25.76 22.11
N GLY A 275 17.22 -25.54 22.14
CA GLY A 275 17.81 -24.40 22.84
C GLY A 275 17.82 -23.12 21.99
N ALA A 276 18.43 -22.04 22.51
CA ALA A 276 18.50 -20.76 21.81
C ALA A 276 19.32 -20.81 20.50
N ALA A 277 20.17 -21.81 20.30
CA ALA A 277 20.83 -22.02 19.01
C ALA A 277 19.95 -22.82 18.01
N CYS A 278 18.74 -23.25 18.39
CA CYS A 278 17.87 -24.17 17.65
C CYS A 278 18.41 -25.62 17.52
N HIS A 279 19.44 -25.98 18.30
CA HIS A 279 19.91 -27.36 18.43
C HIS A 279 18.94 -28.22 19.26
N THR A 280 18.80 -29.48 18.86
CA THR A 280 18.05 -30.49 19.63
C THR A 280 18.92 -31.14 20.71
N SER A 281 18.43 -32.22 21.34
CA SER A 281 19.23 -33.10 22.21
C SER A 281 20.39 -33.82 21.50
N ASP A 282 20.45 -33.76 20.17
CA ASP A 282 21.54 -34.30 19.36
C ASP A 282 22.28 -33.16 18.65
N PRO A 283 23.61 -33.06 18.76
CA PRO A 283 24.39 -31.97 18.15
C PRO A 283 24.39 -31.99 16.62
N ALA A 284 24.11 -33.13 15.98
CA ALA A 284 23.98 -33.22 14.53
C ALA A 284 22.58 -32.84 14.02
N VAL A 285 21.61 -32.63 14.92
CA VAL A 285 20.20 -32.41 14.58
C VAL A 285 19.67 -31.09 15.12
N TRP A 286 18.97 -30.36 14.25
CA TRP A 286 18.34 -29.07 14.50
C TRP A 286 16.84 -29.18 14.28
N ALA A 287 16.06 -28.27 14.88
CA ALA A 287 14.64 -28.12 14.53
C ALA A 287 14.27 -26.64 14.41
N ILE A 288 13.47 -26.32 13.40
CA ILE A 288 13.06 -24.94 13.06
C ILE A 288 11.58 -24.89 12.67
N GLY A 289 10.94 -23.73 12.87
CA GLY A 289 9.53 -23.54 12.54
C GLY A 289 8.58 -24.19 13.55
N GLU A 290 7.34 -24.46 13.14
CA GLU A 290 6.26 -24.86 14.05
C GLU A 290 6.46 -26.23 14.74
N CYS A 291 7.39 -27.06 14.25
CA CYS A 291 7.72 -28.33 14.90
C CYS A 291 8.72 -28.17 16.06
N ALA A 292 9.38 -27.02 16.18
CA ALA A 292 10.34 -26.74 17.23
C ALA A 292 9.64 -26.21 18.49
N SER A 293 9.99 -26.79 19.63
CA SER A 293 9.54 -26.37 20.96
C SER A 293 10.68 -25.62 21.66
N PHE A 294 10.58 -24.31 21.72
CA PHE A 294 11.52 -23.44 22.44
C PHE A 294 10.84 -22.97 23.72
N GLU A 295 11.44 -23.24 24.89
CA GLU A 295 10.86 -22.94 26.21
C GLU A 295 9.43 -23.50 26.39
N ASP A 296 9.22 -24.74 25.93
CA ASP A 296 7.93 -25.48 25.90
C ASP A 296 6.83 -24.83 25.04
N GLN A 297 7.22 -23.94 24.11
CA GLN A 297 6.31 -23.27 23.18
C GLN A 297 6.62 -23.64 21.72
N CYS A 298 5.58 -24.07 21.00
CA CYS A 298 5.59 -24.20 19.54
C CYS A 298 4.83 -23.03 18.93
N VAL A 299 5.49 -22.20 18.14
CA VAL A 299 4.89 -20.97 17.59
C VAL A 299 4.36 -21.21 16.17
N GLY A 300 3.07 -20.96 15.97
CA GLY A 300 2.34 -21.15 14.70
C GLY A 300 2.49 -19.99 13.71
N LEU A 301 3.68 -19.39 13.59
CA LEU A 301 3.91 -18.19 12.79
C LEU A 301 5.17 -18.31 11.92
N VAL A 302 5.13 -17.74 10.71
CA VAL A 302 6.24 -17.83 9.74
C VAL A 302 7.47 -17.02 10.17
N ALA A 303 7.29 -15.85 10.79
CA ALA A 303 8.40 -14.97 11.14
C ALA A 303 9.34 -15.58 12.21
N PRO A 304 8.81 -16.15 13.32
CA PRO A 304 9.61 -16.96 14.24
C PRO A 304 10.33 -18.12 13.56
N GLY A 305 9.65 -18.86 12.68
CA GLY A 305 10.27 -19.95 11.92
C GLY A 305 11.43 -19.50 11.05
N ASN A 306 11.27 -18.37 10.35
CA ASN A 306 12.34 -17.77 9.55
C ASN A 306 13.52 -17.31 10.41
N ALA A 307 13.28 -16.73 11.58
CA ALA A 307 14.33 -16.36 12.51
C ALA A 307 15.11 -17.59 13.01
N MET A 308 14.42 -18.70 13.30
CA MET A 308 15.06 -19.97 13.64
C MET A 308 15.91 -20.50 12.46
N ALA A 309 15.41 -20.43 11.22
CA ALA A 309 16.18 -20.80 10.03
C ALA A 309 17.47 -19.98 9.90
N ASP A 310 17.39 -18.66 10.07
CA ASP A 310 18.52 -17.74 10.00
C ASP A 310 19.58 -18.06 11.07
N VAL A 311 19.15 -18.42 12.28
CA VAL A 311 20.01 -18.87 13.38
C VAL A 311 20.71 -20.18 13.04
N VAL A 312 20.00 -21.19 12.53
CA VAL A 312 20.63 -22.47 12.17
C VAL A 312 21.64 -22.29 11.04
N VAL A 313 21.32 -21.48 10.01
CA VAL A 313 22.29 -21.17 8.94
C VAL A 313 23.52 -20.47 9.50
N ASP A 314 23.36 -19.49 10.38
CA ASP A 314 24.48 -18.81 11.03
C ASP A 314 25.39 -19.81 11.76
N ARG A 315 24.79 -20.71 12.55
CA ARG A 315 25.51 -21.71 13.34
C ARG A 315 26.23 -22.73 12.47
N LEU A 316 25.61 -23.22 11.39
CA LEU A 316 26.25 -24.13 10.44
C LEU A 316 27.45 -23.48 9.73
N LEU A 317 27.41 -22.16 9.54
CA LEU A 317 28.52 -21.40 8.96
C LEU A 317 29.55 -20.93 10.01
N GLY A 318 29.47 -21.42 11.25
CA GLY A 318 30.43 -21.13 12.31
C GLY A 318 30.17 -19.85 13.11
N GLY A 319 28.99 -19.24 12.94
CA GLY A 319 28.56 -18.07 13.68
C GLY A 319 28.06 -18.36 15.10
N VAL A 320 27.52 -17.34 15.76
CA VAL A 320 27.13 -17.36 17.18
C VAL A 320 25.69 -16.88 17.45
N ALA A 321 24.85 -16.74 16.43
CA ALA A 321 23.49 -16.23 16.55
C ALA A 321 22.61 -17.09 17.47
N THR A 322 21.65 -16.46 18.13
CA THR A 322 20.66 -17.14 18.99
C THR A 322 19.26 -16.65 18.67
N TYR A 323 18.30 -17.56 18.70
CA TYR A 323 16.89 -17.28 18.65
C TYR A 323 16.42 -16.64 19.96
N SER A 324 15.62 -15.60 19.84
CA SER A 324 14.94 -14.95 20.94
C SER A 324 13.51 -14.63 20.49
N PRO A 325 12.48 -15.08 21.22
CA PRO A 325 11.10 -14.78 20.88
C PRO A 325 10.86 -13.28 20.78
N ALA A 326 10.27 -12.82 19.67
CA ALA A 326 9.86 -11.43 19.51
C ALA A 326 8.39 -11.27 19.95
N PRO A 327 7.98 -10.10 20.48
CA PRO A 327 6.60 -9.84 20.83
C PRO A 327 5.69 -10.06 19.61
N GLU A 328 4.70 -10.94 19.78
CA GLU A 328 3.91 -11.46 18.68
C GLU A 328 2.86 -10.45 18.19
N GLY A 329 2.47 -10.60 16.93
CA GLY A 329 1.33 -9.88 16.38
C GLY A 329 0.58 -10.76 15.39
N THR A 330 -0.75 -10.71 15.47
CA THR A 330 -1.65 -11.44 14.57
C THR A 330 -2.52 -10.44 13.82
N LYS A 331 -2.76 -10.67 12.54
CA LYS A 331 -3.69 -9.90 11.72
C LYS A 331 -4.60 -10.86 10.95
N LEU A 332 -5.91 -10.66 11.05
CA LEU A 332 -6.92 -11.32 10.24
C LEU A 332 -6.83 -10.80 8.80
N LYS A 333 -6.80 -11.71 7.83
CA LYS A 333 -6.74 -11.42 6.40
C LYS A 333 -7.89 -12.13 5.68
N GLY A 334 -8.12 -11.84 4.41
CA GLY A 334 -8.99 -12.64 3.54
C GLY A 334 -10.52 -12.58 3.78
N VAL A 335 -10.99 -11.92 4.85
CA VAL A 335 -12.44 -11.77 5.16
C VAL A 335 -12.97 -10.38 4.79
N ASP A 336 -12.14 -9.50 4.18
CA ASP A 336 -12.39 -8.05 4.01
C ASP A 336 -12.94 -7.39 5.31
N ILE A 337 -12.51 -7.92 6.45
CA ILE A 337 -12.71 -7.41 7.79
C ILE A 337 -11.33 -7.23 8.37
N GLU A 338 -11.03 -6.06 8.91
CA GLU A 338 -9.75 -5.80 9.54
C GLU A 338 -9.83 -6.12 11.04
N ALA A 339 -9.01 -7.06 11.49
CA ALA A 339 -8.74 -7.28 12.91
C ALA A 339 -7.25 -7.55 13.10
N ALA A 340 -6.63 -6.95 14.09
CA ALA A 340 -5.23 -7.14 14.41
C ALA A 340 -4.95 -6.94 15.89
N SER A 341 -3.97 -7.67 16.42
CA SER A 341 -3.51 -7.50 17.79
C SER A 341 -2.03 -7.80 17.93
N PHE A 342 -1.42 -7.27 18.99
CA PHE A 342 -0.01 -7.47 19.28
C PHE A 342 0.32 -7.30 20.76
N GLY A 343 1.42 -7.91 21.20
CA GLY A 343 1.94 -7.79 22.57
C GLY A 343 0.99 -8.32 23.64
N ASP A 344 1.01 -7.70 24.82
CA ASP A 344 0.16 -8.01 25.96
C ASP A 344 -1.26 -7.49 25.75
N VAL A 345 -2.03 -8.22 24.95
CA VAL A 345 -3.42 -7.90 24.60
C VAL A 345 -4.34 -7.84 25.81
N PHE A 346 -4.06 -8.65 26.84
CA PHE A 346 -4.96 -8.87 27.98
C PHE A 346 -4.49 -8.16 29.26
N GLY A 347 -3.45 -7.33 29.19
CA GLY A 347 -2.93 -6.61 30.36
C GLY A 347 -2.44 -7.54 31.46
N LEU A 348 -1.84 -8.68 31.10
CA LEU A 348 -1.33 -9.67 32.06
C LEU A 348 -0.08 -9.16 32.79
N THR A 349 0.62 -8.18 32.21
CA THR A 349 1.74 -7.51 32.84
C THR A 349 1.26 -6.81 34.13
N PRO A 350 1.87 -7.10 35.30
CA PRO A 350 1.43 -6.49 36.55
C PRO A 350 1.41 -4.96 36.49
N GLY A 351 0.28 -4.36 36.85
CA GLY A 351 0.10 -2.90 36.84
C GLY A 351 -0.20 -2.30 35.47
N ALA A 352 -0.34 -3.10 34.40
CA ALA A 352 -0.71 -2.60 33.09
C ALA A 352 -2.04 -1.84 33.11
N LEU A 353 -2.11 -0.78 32.31
CA LEU A 353 -3.30 0.03 32.08
C LEU A 353 -3.84 -0.21 30.68
N GLU A 354 -5.16 -0.30 30.56
CA GLU A 354 -5.86 -0.44 29.29
C GLU A 354 -6.50 0.89 28.91
N VAL A 355 -6.19 1.38 27.71
CA VAL A 355 -6.83 2.57 27.13
C VAL A 355 -7.62 2.11 25.91
N THR A 356 -8.93 2.38 25.89
CA THR A 356 -9.86 1.86 24.90
C THR A 356 -10.63 2.98 24.21
N PHE A 357 -10.95 2.76 22.94
CA PHE A 357 -11.85 3.56 22.14
C PHE A 357 -12.77 2.63 21.34
N ALA A 358 -14.07 2.74 21.57
CA ALA A 358 -15.09 1.96 20.89
C ALA A 358 -16.07 2.90 20.20
N ASP A 359 -16.24 2.73 18.89
CA ASP A 359 -17.24 3.43 18.09
C ASP A 359 -18.14 2.41 17.38
N PRO A 360 -19.28 2.06 17.98
CA PRO A 360 -20.25 1.14 17.38
C PRO A 360 -20.88 1.68 16.09
N VAL A 361 -20.91 3.00 15.88
CA VAL A 361 -21.47 3.62 14.67
C VAL A 361 -20.51 3.45 13.49
N ALA A 362 -19.22 3.73 13.72
CA ALA A 362 -18.16 3.46 12.75
C ALA A 362 -17.77 1.98 12.66
N ARG A 363 -18.26 1.14 13.59
CA ARG A 363 -17.96 -0.29 13.72
C ARG A 363 -16.47 -0.56 13.97
N THR A 364 -15.84 0.31 14.75
CA THR A 364 -14.42 0.21 15.09
C THR A 364 -14.20 0.05 16.57
N TYR A 365 -13.26 -0.82 16.93
CA TYR A 365 -12.75 -0.97 18.29
C TYR A 365 -11.23 -0.86 18.28
N ARG A 366 -10.68 -0.06 19.19
CA ARG A 366 -9.24 0.17 19.30
C ARG A 366 -8.85 0.15 20.78
N LYS A 367 -7.76 -0.55 21.11
CA LYS A 367 -7.20 -0.63 22.46
C LYS A 367 -5.69 -0.55 22.41
N LEU A 368 -5.11 0.15 23.39
CA LEU A 368 -3.71 0.03 23.77
C LEU A 368 -3.60 -0.47 25.20
N VAL A 369 -2.59 -1.31 25.44
CA VAL A 369 -2.17 -1.73 26.77
C VAL A 369 -0.82 -1.08 27.03
N VAL A 370 -0.69 -0.38 28.14
CA VAL A 370 0.50 0.39 28.52
C VAL A 370 0.94 0.08 29.95
N SER A 371 2.16 0.47 30.33
CA SER A 371 2.66 0.36 31.71
C SER A 371 1.84 1.18 32.72
N ASP A 372 2.07 0.95 34.00
CA ASP A 372 1.41 1.63 35.13
C ASP A 372 1.60 3.17 35.13
N ASP A 373 2.68 3.66 34.52
CA ASP A 373 2.95 5.08 34.29
C ASP A 373 2.32 5.65 33.00
N ALA A 374 1.56 4.83 32.27
CA ALA A 374 0.94 5.12 30.97
C ALA A 374 1.91 5.51 29.84
N ARG A 375 3.20 5.19 29.94
CA ARG A 375 4.20 5.57 28.94
C ARG A 375 4.56 4.45 27.98
N THR A 376 4.84 3.25 28.48
CA THR A 376 5.42 2.16 27.69
C THR A 376 4.33 1.33 27.05
N LEU A 377 4.38 1.14 25.73
CA LEU A 377 3.43 0.30 24.99
C LEU A 377 3.71 -1.18 25.25
N LEU A 378 2.74 -1.88 25.81
CA LEU A 378 2.81 -3.31 26.12
C LEU A 378 2.03 -4.17 25.12
N GLY A 379 0.95 -3.63 24.53
CA GLY A 379 0.09 -4.36 23.60
C GLY A 379 -0.96 -3.49 22.92
N GLY A 380 -1.73 -4.08 22.01
CA GLY A 380 -2.83 -3.39 21.35
C GLY A 380 -3.80 -4.31 20.60
N VAL A 381 -5.03 -3.84 20.41
CA VAL A 381 -6.12 -4.52 19.69
C VAL A 381 -6.81 -3.52 18.76
N PHE A 382 -7.04 -3.93 17.52
CA PHE A 382 -7.68 -3.10 16.50
C PHE A 382 -8.67 -3.94 15.70
N VAL A 383 -9.93 -3.52 15.63
CA VAL A 383 -11.00 -4.20 14.89
C VAL A 383 -11.81 -3.16 14.13
N GLY A 384 -12.16 -3.45 12.87
CA GLY A 384 -12.85 -2.55 11.95
C GLY A 384 -11.92 -1.54 11.26
N ASP A 385 -10.83 -1.14 11.92
CA ASP A 385 -9.75 -0.32 11.36
C ASP A 385 -8.42 -0.70 12.03
N ALA A 386 -7.52 -1.31 11.26
CA ALA A 386 -6.20 -1.73 11.73
C ALA A 386 -5.06 -0.86 11.20
N ALA A 387 -5.31 0.37 10.73
CA ALA A 387 -4.28 1.24 10.16
C ALA A 387 -3.12 1.52 11.14
N LEU A 388 -3.44 1.70 12.42
CA LEU A 388 -2.46 1.99 13.48
C LEU A 388 -1.58 0.79 13.85
N TYR A 389 -2.00 -0.43 13.51
CA TYR A 389 -1.27 -1.66 13.82
C TYR A 389 0.19 -1.60 13.31
N SER A 390 0.38 -1.17 12.05
CA SER A 390 1.71 -1.15 11.43
C SER A 390 2.66 -0.12 12.04
N SER A 391 2.14 0.99 12.56
CA SER A 391 2.95 2.04 13.20
C SER A 391 3.23 1.78 14.67
N LEU A 392 2.30 1.13 15.39
CA LEU A 392 2.40 0.93 16.85
C LEU A 392 3.08 -0.39 17.22
N ARG A 393 2.87 -1.48 16.45
CA ARG A 393 3.51 -2.77 16.74
C ARG A 393 5.04 -2.67 16.90
N PRO A 394 5.79 -1.91 16.09
CA PRO A 394 7.23 -1.74 16.28
C PRO A 394 7.65 -1.02 17.57
N LEU A 395 6.72 -0.32 18.23
CA LEU A 395 6.95 0.40 19.49
C LEU A 395 6.71 -0.46 20.73
N LEU A 396 6.44 -1.76 20.58
CA LEU A 396 6.29 -2.68 21.71
C LEU A 396 7.51 -2.65 22.65
N GLY A 397 7.24 -2.53 23.94
CA GLY A 397 8.23 -2.37 24.99
C GLY A 397 8.87 -0.99 25.06
N ARG A 398 8.36 0.01 24.33
CA ARG A 398 8.93 1.37 24.26
C ARG A 398 7.92 2.44 24.66
N SER A 399 8.42 3.61 25.05
CA SER A 399 7.58 4.76 25.35
C SER A 399 6.82 5.26 24.11
N LEU A 400 5.52 5.52 24.24
CA LEU A 400 4.67 6.10 23.19
C LEU A 400 5.02 7.55 22.87
N GLY A 401 5.67 8.26 23.80
CA GLY A 401 6.06 9.67 23.63
C GLY A 401 4.90 10.67 23.60
N ALA A 402 3.66 10.20 23.68
CA ALA A 402 2.44 10.99 23.78
C ALA A 402 1.39 10.23 24.60
N ASP A 403 0.30 10.91 24.93
CA ASP A 403 -0.83 10.30 25.64
C ASP A 403 -1.42 9.14 24.81
N PRO A 404 -1.60 7.93 25.38
CA PRO A 404 -2.14 6.78 24.65
C PRO A 404 -3.51 7.05 23.99
N SER A 405 -4.36 7.90 24.61
CA SER A 405 -5.68 8.25 24.06
C SER A 405 -5.58 9.06 22.76
N ALA A 406 -4.50 9.81 22.56
CA ALA A 406 -4.27 10.57 21.34
C ALA A 406 -4.08 9.66 20.12
N PHE A 407 -3.57 8.44 20.31
CA PHE A 407 -3.45 7.45 19.26
C PHE A 407 -4.79 6.77 18.94
N LEU A 408 -5.71 6.71 19.90
CA LEU A 408 -6.97 5.98 19.76
C LEU A 408 -8.12 6.84 19.20
N ALA A 409 -8.12 8.14 19.47
CA ALA A 409 -9.16 9.07 19.06
C ALA A 409 -9.32 9.16 17.51
N PRO A 410 -10.54 9.38 16.99
CA PRO A 410 -10.77 9.67 15.56
C PRO A 410 -10.03 10.95 15.11
N GLU A 411 -9.71 11.05 13.83
CA GLU A 411 -8.82 12.07 13.27
C GLU A 411 -9.16 13.51 13.72
N GLY A 412 -8.19 14.14 14.36
CA GLY A 412 -8.26 15.45 15.01
C GLY A 412 -7.27 15.63 16.18
N GLY A 413 -6.68 14.53 16.70
CA GLY A 413 -5.84 14.55 17.90
C GLY A 413 -4.44 13.91 17.85
N ALA A 414 -4.03 13.21 16.79
CA ALA A 414 -2.70 12.58 16.75
C ALA A 414 -1.68 13.43 15.95
N PRO A 415 -0.54 13.83 16.55
CA PRO A 415 0.61 14.25 15.77
C PRO A 415 1.15 13.05 14.98
N VAL A 416 1.45 13.25 13.70
CA VAL A 416 2.24 12.32 12.89
C VAL A 416 3.53 12.00 13.65
N LEU A 417 3.82 10.71 13.86
CA LEU A 417 5.05 10.24 14.54
C LEU A 417 6.27 11.08 14.10
N GLY A 418 6.97 11.62 15.10
CA GLY A 418 8.11 12.53 14.95
C GLY A 418 9.33 11.88 14.29
N GLY A 419 10.39 12.68 14.07
CA GLY A 419 11.69 12.19 13.56
C GLY A 419 12.48 11.32 14.55
N ASP A 420 11.96 11.15 15.77
CA ASP A 420 12.55 10.36 16.86
C ASP A 420 12.13 8.88 16.78
N LEU A 421 12.44 8.24 15.65
CA LEU A 421 12.22 6.81 15.48
C LEU A 421 13.41 6.02 16.03
N PRO A 422 13.22 4.87 16.69
CA PRO A 422 14.37 4.06 17.08
C PRO A 422 15.18 3.48 15.92
N ASP A 423 16.46 3.19 16.15
CA ASP A 423 17.44 2.83 15.10
C ASP A 423 17.12 1.54 14.33
N ASP A 424 16.41 0.60 14.93
CA ASP A 424 16.06 -0.68 14.33
C ASP A 424 14.77 -0.64 13.47
N VAL A 425 14.03 0.47 13.49
CA VAL A 425 12.79 0.61 12.72
C VAL A 425 13.09 0.70 11.23
N VAL A 426 12.53 -0.22 10.43
CA VAL A 426 12.62 -0.16 8.96
C VAL A 426 11.82 1.03 8.43
N VAL A 427 12.53 2.03 7.89
CA VAL A 427 11.95 3.25 7.32
C VAL A 427 11.76 3.15 5.81
N CYS A 428 12.51 2.28 5.12
CA CYS A 428 12.34 1.99 3.70
C CYS A 428 12.14 0.50 3.47
N SER A 429 10.89 0.06 3.31
CA SER A 429 10.56 -1.36 3.10
C SER A 429 11.11 -1.91 1.77
N CYS A 430 11.14 -1.09 0.71
CA CYS A 430 11.62 -1.54 -0.61
C CYS A 430 13.12 -1.84 -0.66
N ALA A 431 13.92 -1.20 0.20
CA ALA A 431 15.36 -1.41 0.29
C ALA A 431 15.78 -1.98 1.66
N ASN A 432 14.80 -2.34 2.50
CA ASN A 432 14.97 -2.81 3.87
C ASN A 432 15.94 -1.97 4.74
N VAL A 433 15.82 -0.64 4.69
CA VAL A 433 16.72 0.29 5.42
C VAL A 433 16.07 0.75 6.71
N THR A 434 16.80 0.72 7.84
CA THR A 434 16.33 1.19 9.14
C THR A 434 16.62 2.67 9.41
N ALA A 435 15.94 3.27 10.39
CA ALA A 435 16.20 4.63 10.83
C ALA A 435 17.65 4.80 11.31
N GLY A 436 18.20 3.79 11.98
CA GLY A 436 19.58 3.76 12.45
C GLY A 436 20.59 3.68 11.33
N THR A 437 20.32 2.91 10.27
CA THR A 437 21.15 2.95 9.05
C THR A 437 21.15 4.36 8.42
N VAL A 438 20.03 5.08 8.50
CA VAL A 438 19.92 6.45 8.01
C VAL A 438 20.65 7.44 8.91
N ARG A 439 20.57 7.29 10.24
CA ARG A 439 21.35 8.11 11.19
C ARG A 439 22.85 7.84 11.07
N GLY A 440 23.25 6.57 11.01
CA GLY A 440 24.63 6.15 10.76
C GLY A 440 25.18 6.70 9.45
N ALA A 441 24.36 6.81 8.39
CA ALA A 441 24.76 7.50 7.18
C ALA A 441 25.17 8.97 7.44
N VAL A 442 24.46 9.67 8.32
CA VAL A 442 24.78 11.05 8.71
C VAL A 442 25.98 11.12 9.66
N THR A 443 26.00 10.30 10.71
CA THR A 443 26.98 10.40 11.80
C THR A 443 28.30 9.67 11.52
N GLU A 444 28.24 8.46 10.96
CA GLU A 444 29.40 7.59 10.72
C GLU A 444 29.97 7.76 9.32
N HIS A 445 29.10 7.98 8.32
CA HIS A 445 29.49 8.16 6.93
C HIS A 445 29.51 9.62 6.47
N GLY A 446 29.21 10.56 7.36
CA GLY A 446 29.33 12.00 7.12
C GLY A 446 28.39 12.55 6.05
N CYS A 447 27.26 11.88 5.77
CA CYS A 447 26.28 12.36 4.81
C CYS A 447 25.58 13.62 5.36
N THR A 448 25.67 14.72 4.62
CA THR A 448 25.08 16.02 4.98
C THR A 448 23.83 16.37 4.19
N SER A 449 23.44 15.50 3.25
CA SER A 449 22.24 15.68 2.45
C SER A 449 21.45 14.39 2.28
N LEU A 450 20.14 14.52 2.01
CA LEU A 450 19.29 13.39 1.68
C LEU A 450 19.79 12.63 0.43
N GLY A 451 20.39 13.32 -0.55
CA GLY A 451 20.93 12.68 -1.75
C GLY A 451 22.11 11.75 -1.45
N GLU A 452 23.00 12.16 -0.56
CA GLU A 452 24.12 11.35 -0.08
C GLU A 452 23.62 10.14 0.71
N VAL A 453 22.64 10.35 1.61
CA VAL A 453 22.00 9.27 2.37
C VAL A 453 21.31 8.26 1.44
N LYS A 454 20.60 8.71 0.40
CA LYS A 454 20.00 7.81 -0.61
C LYS A 454 21.06 7.01 -1.35
N THR A 455 22.19 7.61 -1.66
CA THR A 455 23.29 6.96 -2.37
C THR A 455 23.95 5.90 -1.49
N CYS A 456 24.19 6.25 -0.23
CA CYS A 456 24.81 5.42 0.81
C CYS A 456 23.93 4.24 1.22
N THR A 457 22.63 4.47 1.44
CA THR A 457 21.72 3.47 2.04
C THR A 457 20.79 2.80 1.03
N LYS A 458 20.66 3.33 -0.19
CA LYS A 458 19.62 2.98 -1.18
C LYS A 458 18.19 3.27 -0.74
N ALA A 459 17.96 3.83 0.44
CA ALA A 459 16.62 4.18 0.92
C ALA A 459 15.93 5.20 -0.02
N GLY A 460 14.66 5.02 -0.33
CA GLY A 460 13.89 5.99 -1.13
C GLY A 460 14.26 6.07 -2.61
N THR A 461 14.97 5.07 -3.15
CA THR A 461 15.36 4.98 -4.57
C THR A 461 14.40 4.13 -5.43
N VAL A 462 13.57 3.29 -4.82
CA VAL A 462 12.64 2.36 -5.51
C VAL A 462 11.25 2.99 -5.72
N CYS A 463 10.43 3.09 -4.66
CA CYS A 463 9.07 3.64 -4.76
C CYS A 463 8.95 5.08 -4.24
N GLY A 464 9.96 5.57 -3.49
CA GLY A 464 10.00 6.93 -2.95
C GLY A 464 9.06 7.23 -1.78
N SER A 465 8.25 6.29 -1.30
CA SER A 465 7.26 6.52 -0.23
C SER A 465 7.87 6.96 1.10
N CYS A 466 9.08 6.48 1.41
CA CYS A 466 9.80 6.80 2.64
C CYS A 466 10.57 8.13 2.60
N VAL A 467 10.64 8.81 1.46
CA VAL A 467 11.44 10.05 1.31
C VAL A 467 11.08 11.14 2.33
N PRO A 468 9.80 11.38 2.68
CA PRO A 468 9.45 12.36 3.72
C PRO A 468 10.02 12.00 5.09
N ILE A 469 9.90 10.73 5.51
CA ILE A 469 10.39 10.29 6.82
C ILE A 469 11.92 10.27 6.87
N LEU A 470 12.58 9.87 5.77
CA LEU A 470 14.03 9.97 5.60
C LEU A 470 14.52 11.41 5.74
N THR A 471 13.86 12.36 5.09
CA THR A 471 14.22 13.79 5.16
C THR A 471 14.16 14.29 6.61
N LYS A 472 13.12 13.90 7.35
CA LYS A 472 12.95 14.29 8.75
C LYS A 472 14.06 13.70 9.62
N ILE A 473 14.36 12.40 9.51
CA ILE A 473 15.43 11.75 10.27
C ILE A 473 16.79 12.39 9.96
N VAL A 474 17.10 12.62 8.68
CA VAL A 474 18.37 13.24 8.26
C VAL A 474 18.50 14.65 8.85
N ASN A 475 17.47 15.50 8.69
CA ASN A 475 17.52 16.87 9.20
C ASN A 475 17.63 16.91 10.72
N THR A 476 16.82 16.13 11.44
CA THR A 476 16.89 16.05 12.91
C THR A 476 18.24 15.54 13.39
N THR A 477 18.84 14.56 12.70
CA THR A 477 20.17 14.02 13.06
C THR A 477 21.28 15.03 12.78
N LEU A 478 21.20 15.80 11.70
CA LEU A 478 22.13 16.89 11.39
C LEU A 478 22.07 18.00 12.46
N GLU A 479 20.85 18.46 12.80
CA GLU A 479 20.61 19.44 13.87
C GLU A 479 21.18 18.96 15.21
N ALA A 480 20.90 17.71 15.59
CA ALA A 480 21.41 17.10 16.82
C ALA A 480 22.96 16.98 16.83
N SER A 481 23.57 16.83 15.66
CA SER A 481 25.03 16.79 15.49
C SER A 481 25.67 18.18 15.44
N GLY A 482 24.90 19.24 15.70
CA GLY A 482 25.37 20.64 15.64
C GLY A 482 25.63 21.15 14.22
N ILE A 483 25.21 20.39 13.20
CA ILE A 483 25.33 20.77 11.79
C ILE A 483 24.06 21.52 11.40
N SER A 484 24.19 22.80 11.06
CA SER A 484 23.05 23.60 10.61
C SER A 484 22.42 22.95 9.37
N VAL A 485 21.15 22.56 9.47
CA VAL A 485 20.39 22.07 8.31
C VAL A 485 20.21 23.23 7.34
N SER A 486 20.84 23.09 6.17
CA SER A 486 20.78 24.10 5.15
C SER A 486 19.34 24.27 4.65
N ARG A 487 18.86 25.51 4.64
CA ARG A 487 17.61 25.88 3.96
C ARG A 487 17.80 26.12 2.46
N ALA A 488 19.01 25.89 1.94
CA ALA A 488 19.32 26.02 0.54
C ALA A 488 18.43 25.12 -0.32
N MET A 489 17.97 25.66 -1.44
CA MET A 489 17.20 24.91 -2.41
C MET A 489 18.04 23.79 -3.06
N CYS A 490 19.30 24.08 -3.39
CA CYS A 490 20.30 23.13 -3.89
C CYS A 490 21.70 23.77 -3.90
N GLU A 491 22.72 23.06 -4.37
CA GLU A 491 24.09 23.60 -4.52
C GLU A 491 24.20 24.91 -5.33
N HIS A 492 23.26 25.14 -6.25
CA HIS A 492 23.25 26.34 -7.10
C HIS A 492 22.63 27.57 -6.41
N PHE A 493 21.81 27.39 -5.38
CA PHE A 493 21.06 28.46 -4.71
C PHE A 493 21.02 28.20 -3.21
N THR A 494 21.74 29.03 -2.45
CA THR A 494 21.93 28.88 -1.00
C THR A 494 20.71 29.30 -0.17
N MET A 495 19.74 29.98 -0.78
CA MET A 495 18.46 30.32 -0.15
C MET A 495 17.36 29.30 -0.48
N SER A 496 16.28 29.36 0.29
CA SER A 496 15.07 28.58 0.09
C SER A 496 14.28 29.02 -1.15
N ARG A 497 13.29 28.22 -1.56
CA ARG A 497 12.39 28.58 -2.66
C ARG A 497 11.65 29.91 -2.40
N ALA A 498 11.13 30.11 -1.19
CA ALA A 498 10.35 31.29 -0.85
C ALA A 498 11.21 32.57 -0.89
N GLU A 499 12.44 32.50 -0.38
CA GLU A 499 13.41 33.59 -0.48
C GLU A 499 13.79 33.88 -1.94
N LEU A 500 14.05 32.84 -2.74
CA LEU A 500 14.33 33.02 -4.16
C LEU A 500 13.15 33.65 -4.91
N PHE A 501 11.91 33.22 -4.62
CA PHE A 501 10.70 33.82 -5.19
C PHE A 501 10.64 35.33 -4.90
N ALA A 502 10.87 35.72 -3.64
CA ALA A 502 10.87 37.11 -3.22
C ALA A 502 11.96 37.93 -3.95
N LEU A 503 13.18 37.40 -4.06
CA LEU A 503 14.30 38.06 -4.74
C LEU A 503 14.06 38.22 -6.25
N VAL A 504 13.59 37.17 -6.93
CA VAL A 504 13.26 37.22 -8.38
C VAL A 504 12.20 38.29 -8.64
N ARG A 505 11.19 38.37 -7.77
CA ARG A 505 10.13 39.37 -7.87
C ARG A 505 10.66 40.78 -7.60
N GLN A 506 11.40 40.98 -6.52
CA GLN A 506 11.94 42.28 -6.10
C GLN A 506 12.87 42.88 -7.17
N ASP A 507 13.75 42.06 -7.73
CA ASP A 507 14.74 42.49 -8.71
C ASP A 507 14.21 42.47 -10.15
N GLY A 508 12.97 41.99 -10.35
CA GLY A 508 12.32 41.96 -11.66
C GLY A 508 12.98 41.02 -12.67
N LEU A 509 13.62 39.95 -12.22
CA LEU A 509 14.41 39.03 -13.07
C LEU A 509 13.49 38.13 -13.91
N ARG A 510 13.75 38.04 -15.22
CA ARG A 510 12.84 37.41 -16.21
C ARG A 510 13.36 36.12 -16.83
N THR A 511 14.65 35.81 -16.66
CA THR A 511 15.32 34.69 -17.32
C THR A 511 16.12 33.86 -16.33
N PHE A 512 16.36 32.59 -16.65
CA PHE A 512 17.16 31.72 -15.79
C PHE A 512 18.59 32.24 -15.68
N THR A 513 19.17 32.72 -16.79
CA THR A 513 20.50 33.32 -16.82
C THR A 513 20.60 34.52 -15.87
N GLN A 514 19.61 35.42 -15.84
CA GLN A 514 19.59 36.55 -14.90
C GLN A 514 19.52 36.10 -13.45
N ILE A 515 18.68 35.09 -13.15
CA ILE A 515 18.48 34.59 -11.79
C ILE A 515 19.75 33.91 -11.26
N VAL A 516 20.40 33.08 -12.07
CA VAL A 516 21.67 32.46 -11.70
C VAL A 516 22.76 33.51 -11.53
N ALA A 517 22.86 34.51 -12.42
CA ALA A 517 23.88 35.55 -12.32
C ALA A 517 23.72 36.42 -11.06
N ALA A 518 22.49 36.69 -10.63
CA ALA A 518 22.23 37.52 -9.46
C ALA A 518 22.29 36.75 -8.13
N HIS A 519 21.71 35.54 -8.08
CA HIS A 519 21.40 34.84 -6.82
C HIS A 519 21.87 33.39 -6.77
N GLY A 520 22.61 32.91 -7.78
CA GLY A 520 23.06 31.52 -7.84
C GLY A 520 24.43 31.33 -8.46
N THR A 521 24.74 30.07 -8.79
CA THR A 521 25.97 29.68 -9.48
C THR A 521 25.71 28.53 -10.46
N GLY A 522 26.66 28.25 -11.37
CA GLY A 522 26.63 27.07 -12.25
C GLY A 522 25.60 27.13 -13.38
N ARG A 523 25.13 25.95 -13.83
CA ARG A 523 24.16 25.80 -14.95
C ARG A 523 22.78 25.26 -14.50
N GLY A 524 22.58 25.11 -13.19
CA GLY A 524 21.40 24.51 -12.59
C GLY A 524 21.30 22.99 -12.72
N CYS A 525 20.51 22.38 -11.84
CA CYS A 525 20.24 20.94 -11.78
C CYS A 525 18.74 20.63 -11.96
N VAL A 526 18.41 19.33 -11.89
CA VAL A 526 17.04 18.79 -11.96
C VAL A 526 16.12 19.30 -10.83
N VAL A 527 16.67 19.91 -9.78
CA VAL A 527 15.89 20.50 -8.68
C VAL A 527 15.55 21.96 -8.96
N CYS A 528 16.56 22.81 -9.18
CA CYS A 528 16.33 24.24 -9.30
C CYS A 528 15.72 24.66 -10.64
N LYS A 529 15.98 23.93 -11.74
CA LYS A 529 15.44 24.28 -13.05
C LYS A 529 13.90 24.29 -13.07
N PRO A 530 13.20 23.21 -12.66
CA PRO A 530 11.73 23.24 -12.59
C PRO A 530 11.19 24.26 -11.58
N VAL A 531 11.91 24.49 -10.47
CA VAL A 531 11.50 25.49 -9.48
C VAL A 531 11.56 26.91 -10.08
N VAL A 532 12.67 27.26 -10.75
CA VAL A 532 12.79 28.56 -11.41
C VAL A 532 11.80 28.72 -12.55
N ALA A 533 11.55 27.66 -13.33
CA ALA A 533 10.49 27.66 -14.34
C ALA A 533 9.12 27.97 -13.73
N SER A 534 8.77 27.32 -12.61
CA SER A 534 7.54 27.58 -11.88
C SER A 534 7.46 29.02 -11.35
N ILE A 535 8.55 29.56 -10.79
CA ILE A 535 8.62 30.95 -10.30
C ILE A 535 8.40 31.94 -11.44
N LEU A 536 9.12 31.77 -12.56
CA LEU A 536 9.01 32.65 -13.72
C LEU A 536 7.60 32.62 -14.32
N ALA A 537 7.02 31.43 -14.49
CA ALA A 537 5.66 31.27 -15.01
C ALA A 537 4.61 31.91 -14.08
N SER A 538 4.79 31.81 -12.75
CA SER A 538 3.85 32.38 -11.78
C SER A 538 3.94 33.91 -11.72
N LEU A 539 5.14 34.48 -11.80
CA LEU A 539 5.34 35.92 -11.68
C LEU A 539 5.03 36.68 -12.98
N TRP A 540 5.41 36.11 -14.12
CA TRP A 540 5.52 36.81 -15.38
C TRP A 540 4.68 36.22 -16.52
N GLY A 541 4.12 35.02 -16.34
CA GLY A 541 3.35 34.32 -17.37
C GLY A 541 4.18 33.98 -18.61
N GLY A 542 3.51 33.97 -19.77
CA GLY A 542 4.11 33.65 -21.07
C GLY A 542 4.13 32.15 -21.38
N TYR A 543 4.56 31.82 -22.59
CA TYR A 543 4.62 30.44 -23.05
C TYR A 543 5.80 29.71 -22.41
N ILE A 544 5.52 28.61 -21.72
CA ILE A 544 6.48 27.91 -20.85
C ILE A 544 7.67 27.27 -21.60
N LEU A 545 7.60 27.19 -22.94
CA LEU A 545 8.68 26.67 -23.78
C LEU A 545 9.35 27.75 -24.66
N ASP A 546 9.16 29.02 -24.35
CA ASP A 546 9.88 30.13 -25.01
C ASP A 546 11.31 30.29 -24.45
N GLY A 547 12.25 30.58 -25.36
CA GLY A 547 13.63 30.89 -25.03
C GLY A 547 14.29 29.87 -24.10
N GLU A 548 14.88 30.36 -23.00
CA GLU A 548 15.57 29.53 -22.01
C GLU A 548 14.63 28.62 -21.22
N GLN A 549 13.32 28.94 -21.12
CA GLN A 549 12.39 28.19 -20.27
C GLN A 549 12.19 26.74 -20.74
N ALA A 550 12.27 26.48 -22.05
CA ALA A 550 12.14 25.14 -22.61
C ALA A 550 13.14 24.12 -22.03
N ALA A 551 14.34 24.58 -21.65
CA ALA A 551 15.37 23.75 -21.06
C ALA A 551 15.22 23.55 -19.54
N LEU A 552 14.27 24.27 -18.92
CA LEU A 552 14.00 24.21 -17.49
C LEU A 552 12.84 23.27 -17.15
N GLN A 553 11.94 23.04 -18.10
CA GLN A 553 10.75 22.21 -17.90
C GLN A 553 11.10 20.75 -17.64
N ASP A 554 10.26 20.10 -16.83
CA ASP A 554 10.27 18.65 -16.70
C ASP A 554 9.71 17.97 -17.96
N THR A 555 9.79 16.65 -18.03
CA THR A 555 9.35 15.87 -19.21
C THR A 555 7.90 16.14 -19.61
N ASN A 556 7.00 16.35 -18.65
CA ASN A 556 5.58 16.51 -18.93
C ASN A 556 5.26 17.92 -19.43
N ASP A 557 5.78 18.95 -18.76
CA ASP A 557 5.64 20.35 -19.22
C ASP A 557 6.36 20.55 -20.57
N ARG A 558 7.48 19.86 -20.82
CA ARG A 558 8.19 19.91 -22.12
C ARG A 558 7.37 19.30 -23.27
N ALA A 559 6.62 18.24 -23.00
CA ALA A 559 5.76 17.57 -23.98
C ALA A 559 4.31 18.10 -24.01
N LEU A 560 3.98 19.07 -23.15
CA LEU A 560 2.61 19.56 -22.93
C LEU A 560 1.58 18.40 -22.79
N ALA A 561 2.01 17.27 -22.21
CA ALA A 561 1.23 16.05 -22.05
C ALA A 561 1.86 15.13 -20.99
N ASN A 562 1.06 14.30 -20.30
CA ASN A 562 1.61 13.37 -19.31
C ASN A 562 2.17 12.13 -19.99
N LEU A 563 3.43 11.80 -19.72
CA LEU A 563 4.04 10.53 -20.11
C LEU A 563 3.36 9.33 -19.41
N GLN A 564 3.10 8.27 -20.17
CA GLN A 564 2.52 7.00 -19.73
C GLN A 564 3.59 5.91 -19.62
N LYS A 565 3.23 4.76 -19.03
CA LYS A 565 4.18 3.67 -18.73
C LYS A 565 4.84 3.07 -19.98
N ASP A 566 4.12 3.07 -21.10
CA ASP A 566 4.56 2.57 -22.41
C ASP A 566 5.26 3.65 -23.25
N GLY A 567 5.53 4.83 -22.70
CA GLY A 567 6.16 5.95 -23.42
C GLY A 567 5.18 6.81 -24.22
N THR A 568 3.89 6.48 -24.23
CA THR A 568 2.85 7.31 -24.87
C THR A 568 2.39 8.45 -23.97
N TYR A 569 1.41 9.23 -24.41
CA TYR A 569 0.94 10.44 -23.76
C TYR A 569 -0.58 10.44 -23.52
N SER A 570 -1.00 11.19 -22.50
CA SER A 570 -2.42 11.46 -22.23
C SER A 570 -2.86 12.81 -22.80
N VAL A 571 -4.04 12.86 -23.41
CA VAL A 571 -4.73 14.09 -23.81
C VAL A 571 -5.96 14.26 -22.93
N VAL A 572 -6.07 15.42 -22.27
CA VAL A 572 -7.16 15.72 -21.33
C VAL A 572 -7.70 17.12 -21.64
N PRO A 573 -8.73 17.25 -22.50
CA PRO A 573 -9.36 18.53 -22.77
C PRO A 573 -10.03 19.07 -21.50
N ARG A 574 -10.08 20.40 -21.38
CA ARG A 574 -10.76 21.08 -20.30
C ARG A 574 -12.26 20.98 -20.48
N VAL A 575 -12.95 20.61 -19.40
CA VAL A 575 -14.40 20.59 -19.30
C VAL A 575 -14.76 21.31 -18.00
N PRO A 576 -14.94 22.65 -18.04
CA PRO A 576 -15.16 23.44 -16.84
C PRO A 576 -16.34 22.91 -16.02
N ALA A 577 -16.12 22.68 -14.72
CA ALA A 577 -17.13 22.12 -13.80
C ALA A 577 -17.76 20.78 -14.21
N GLY A 578 -17.20 20.10 -15.23
CA GLY A 578 -17.79 18.91 -15.84
C GLY A 578 -18.93 19.18 -16.83
N GLU A 579 -19.18 20.42 -17.21
CA GLU A 579 -20.21 20.82 -18.17
C GLU A 579 -19.70 20.73 -19.61
N ILE A 580 -20.30 19.85 -20.41
CA ILE A 580 -19.91 19.59 -21.81
C ILE A 580 -21.12 19.58 -22.73
N THR A 581 -21.01 20.23 -23.89
CA THR A 581 -22.07 20.19 -24.91
C THR A 581 -22.01 18.88 -25.72
N PRO A 582 -23.14 18.43 -26.29
CA PRO A 582 -23.15 17.25 -27.15
C PRO A 582 -22.15 17.31 -28.30
N GLU A 583 -21.96 18.49 -28.92
CA GLU A 583 -21.05 18.69 -30.05
C GLU A 583 -19.59 18.45 -29.63
N LYS A 584 -19.18 19.00 -28.49
CA LYS A 584 -17.82 18.78 -27.95
C LYS A 584 -17.61 17.32 -27.54
N LEU A 585 -18.63 16.69 -26.96
CA LEU A 585 -18.59 15.27 -26.60
C LEU A 585 -18.41 14.37 -27.84
N ILE A 586 -19.10 14.68 -28.94
CA ILE A 586 -18.94 13.98 -30.23
C ILE A 586 -17.52 14.14 -30.76
N VAL A 587 -16.94 15.35 -30.72
CA VAL A 587 -15.56 15.59 -31.16
C VAL A 587 -14.56 14.76 -30.34
N ILE A 588 -14.69 14.73 -29.01
CA ILE A 588 -13.83 13.88 -28.15
C ILE A 588 -13.96 12.40 -28.55
N GLY A 589 -15.20 11.94 -28.78
CA GLY A 589 -15.48 10.57 -29.21
C GLY A 589 -14.84 10.23 -30.56
N GLN A 590 -14.94 11.13 -31.54
CA GLN A 590 -14.37 10.94 -32.87
C GLN A 590 -12.84 10.92 -32.83
N VAL A 591 -12.22 11.85 -32.10
CA VAL A 591 -10.76 11.86 -31.87
C VAL A 591 -10.32 10.54 -31.24
N ALA A 592 -11.01 10.07 -30.19
CA ALA A 592 -10.67 8.80 -29.55
C ALA A 592 -10.76 7.61 -30.52
N GLN A 593 -11.78 7.59 -31.39
CA GLN A 593 -11.96 6.53 -32.37
C GLN A 593 -10.89 6.53 -33.46
N ASP A 594 -10.55 7.70 -33.99
CA ASP A 594 -9.63 7.86 -35.11
C ASP A 594 -8.18 7.52 -34.72
N PHE A 595 -7.80 7.85 -33.48
CA PHE A 595 -6.46 7.60 -32.95
C PHE A 595 -6.37 6.32 -32.11
N GLY A 596 -7.48 5.60 -31.91
CA GLY A 596 -7.53 4.37 -31.13
C GLY A 596 -7.18 4.57 -29.66
N LEU A 597 -7.60 5.69 -29.05
CA LEU A 597 -7.21 6.07 -27.69
C LEU A 597 -8.08 5.36 -26.64
N TYR A 598 -7.46 4.92 -25.55
CA TYR A 598 -8.20 4.48 -24.37
C TYR A 598 -8.89 5.68 -23.72
N THR A 599 -10.17 5.54 -23.38
CA THR A 599 -11.01 6.62 -22.87
C THR A 599 -11.56 6.31 -21.48
N ARG A 600 -11.49 7.28 -20.58
CA ARG A 600 -11.98 7.12 -19.21
C ARG A 600 -12.52 8.42 -18.63
N VAL A 601 -13.73 8.36 -18.06
CA VAL A 601 -14.23 9.42 -17.18
C VAL A 601 -13.41 9.40 -15.89
N THR A 602 -12.84 10.55 -15.54
CA THR A 602 -11.94 10.72 -14.41
C THR A 602 -12.65 11.37 -13.22
N GLY A 603 -12.07 11.23 -12.01
CA GLY A 603 -12.57 11.92 -10.81
C GLY A 603 -12.49 13.46 -10.87
N ALA A 604 -11.94 14.02 -11.95
CA ALA A 604 -11.93 15.45 -12.26
C ALA A 604 -13.18 15.91 -13.03
N GLN A 605 -14.19 15.04 -13.24
CA GLN A 605 -15.32 15.29 -14.14
C GLN A 605 -14.89 15.60 -15.59
N ARG A 606 -13.82 14.95 -16.05
CA ARG A 606 -13.27 15.08 -17.41
C ARG A 606 -13.08 13.72 -18.06
N ILE A 607 -13.07 13.69 -19.38
CA ILE A 607 -12.74 12.50 -20.17
C ILE A 607 -11.23 12.56 -20.49
N GLY A 608 -10.47 11.57 -20.02
CA GLY A 608 -9.08 11.39 -20.39
C GLY A 608 -8.94 10.45 -21.58
N LEU A 609 -8.08 10.82 -22.52
CA LEU A 609 -7.68 10.04 -23.69
C LEU A 609 -6.22 9.58 -23.48
N PHE A 610 -5.93 8.29 -23.62
CA PHE A 610 -4.63 7.71 -23.29
C PHE A 610 -4.10 6.87 -24.45
N GLY A 611 -2.77 6.84 -24.62
CA GLY A 611 -2.12 6.09 -25.70
C GLY A 611 -1.73 6.95 -26.90
N ALA A 612 -1.81 8.27 -26.81
CA ALA A 612 -1.43 9.15 -27.92
C ALA A 612 0.10 9.18 -28.06
N ARG A 613 0.62 8.98 -29.26
CA ARG A 613 2.06 9.18 -29.52
C ARG A 613 2.37 10.66 -29.59
N ILE A 614 3.65 11.01 -29.38
CA ILE A 614 4.07 12.41 -29.38
C ILE A 614 3.80 13.11 -30.71
N ASP A 615 3.97 12.40 -31.83
CA ASP A 615 3.70 12.88 -33.20
C ASP A 615 2.22 13.12 -33.49
N GLN A 616 1.33 12.46 -32.74
CA GLN A 616 -0.11 12.60 -32.89
C GLN A 616 -0.68 13.78 -32.09
N LEU A 617 0.04 14.25 -31.07
CA LEU A 617 -0.46 15.29 -30.17
C LEU A 617 -0.88 16.57 -30.92
N PRO A 618 -0.11 17.12 -31.88
CA PRO A 618 -0.52 18.32 -32.59
C PRO A 618 -1.85 18.16 -33.35
N GLU A 619 -2.05 17.05 -34.06
CA GLU A 619 -3.28 16.84 -34.82
C GLU A 619 -4.48 16.59 -33.89
N ILE A 620 -4.29 15.82 -32.81
CA ILE A 620 -5.31 15.63 -31.79
C ILE A 620 -5.74 16.97 -31.20
N TRP A 621 -4.78 17.80 -30.78
CA TRP A 621 -5.07 19.09 -30.18
C TRP A 621 -5.65 20.09 -31.16
N ARG A 622 -5.24 20.09 -32.43
CA ARG A 622 -5.85 20.92 -33.48
C ARG A 622 -7.35 20.70 -33.55
N ARG A 623 -7.79 19.44 -33.65
CA ARG A 623 -9.20 19.08 -33.69
C ARG A 623 -9.97 19.47 -32.42
N LEU A 624 -9.33 19.38 -31.26
CA LEU A 624 -9.96 19.77 -30.00
C LEU A 624 -10.08 21.30 -29.87
N VAL A 625 -9.03 22.04 -30.26
CA VAL A 625 -8.99 23.51 -30.25
C VAL A 625 -9.97 24.10 -31.27
N ASP A 626 -10.04 23.53 -32.47
CA ASP A 626 -11.02 23.93 -33.51
C ASP A 626 -12.47 23.77 -33.03
N ALA A 627 -12.72 22.80 -32.14
CA ALA A 627 -14.01 22.60 -31.49
C ALA A 627 -14.22 23.49 -30.24
N GLY A 628 -13.32 24.45 -29.99
CA GLY A 628 -13.39 25.39 -28.88
C GLY A 628 -13.10 24.75 -27.51
N MET A 629 -12.25 23.73 -27.46
CA MET A 629 -11.74 23.16 -26.21
C MET A 629 -10.33 23.68 -25.92
N GLU A 630 -10.02 23.84 -24.64
CA GLU A 630 -8.67 24.18 -24.16
C GLU A 630 -7.99 22.95 -23.55
N SER A 631 -6.67 23.03 -23.36
CA SER A 631 -5.95 22.06 -22.56
C SER A 631 -6.39 22.11 -21.10
N GLY A 632 -6.65 20.93 -20.53
CA GLY A 632 -6.86 20.77 -19.11
C GLY A 632 -5.59 20.93 -18.26
N GLN A 633 -4.42 21.15 -18.90
CA GLN A 633 -3.07 21.20 -18.31
C GLN A 633 -2.81 20.07 -17.31
N ALA A 634 -3.30 18.87 -17.62
CA ALA A 634 -3.12 17.71 -16.75
C ALA A 634 -1.64 17.35 -16.56
N TYR A 635 -0.74 17.83 -17.42
CA TYR A 635 0.71 17.65 -17.37
C TYR A 635 1.42 18.57 -16.37
N GLY A 636 0.92 19.80 -16.21
CA GLY A 636 1.57 20.81 -15.38
C GLY A 636 1.34 20.62 -13.88
N LYS A 637 2.22 21.24 -13.08
CA LYS A 637 1.94 21.55 -11.67
C LYS A 637 1.08 22.81 -11.59
N SER A 638 -0.21 22.64 -11.89
CA SER A 638 -1.21 23.71 -11.94
C SER A 638 -2.58 23.23 -11.45
N LEU A 639 -3.62 24.04 -11.64
CA LEU A 639 -5.02 23.63 -11.40
C LEU A 639 -5.33 22.34 -12.16
N ARG A 640 -5.56 21.26 -11.43
CA ARG A 640 -5.86 19.95 -12.03
C ARG A 640 -7.35 19.79 -12.38
N ALA A 641 -8.24 20.31 -11.54
CA ALA A 641 -9.69 20.18 -11.71
C ALA A 641 -10.46 21.09 -10.76
N VAL A 642 -11.66 21.52 -11.18
CA VAL A 642 -12.70 22.02 -10.29
C VAL A 642 -13.89 21.08 -10.37
N LYS A 643 -14.11 20.30 -9.32
CA LYS A 643 -15.25 19.37 -9.23
C LYS A 643 -16.47 20.12 -8.72
N SER A 644 -17.62 19.96 -9.36
CA SER A 644 -18.87 20.60 -8.96
C SER A 644 -19.99 19.56 -8.78
N CYS A 645 -21.00 19.89 -7.98
CA CYS A 645 -22.31 19.24 -8.11
C CYS A 645 -23.23 20.09 -8.99
N VAL A 646 -24.38 19.55 -9.38
CA VAL A 646 -25.34 20.21 -10.28
C VAL A 646 -26.05 21.43 -9.67
N GLY A 647 -25.72 21.82 -8.44
CA GLY A 647 -26.16 23.06 -7.80
C GLY A 647 -27.67 23.22 -7.66
N SER A 648 -28.10 24.47 -7.40
CA SER A 648 -29.51 24.87 -7.35
C SER A 648 -30.21 24.77 -8.72
N SER A 649 -29.46 24.66 -9.81
CA SER A 649 -29.99 24.51 -11.17
C SER A 649 -30.78 23.21 -11.35
N TRP A 650 -30.35 22.11 -10.72
CA TRP A 650 -30.98 20.79 -10.89
C TRP A 650 -31.21 20.01 -9.59
N CYS A 651 -30.37 20.19 -8.57
CA CYS A 651 -30.48 19.43 -7.33
C CYS A 651 -31.56 20.04 -6.45
N ARG A 652 -32.52 19.22 -6.00
CA ARG A 652 -33.57 19.65 -5.04
C ARG A 652 -33.03 20.21 -3.72
N PHE A 653 -31.76 19.94 -3.38
CA PHE A 653 -31.09 20.42 -2.17
C PHE A 653 -30.08 21.52 -2.46
N GLY A 654 -29.89 21.90 -3.72
CA GLY A 654 -28.95 22.94 -4.10
C GLY A 654 -29.41 24.29 -3.55
N VAL A 655 -28.57 24.90 -2.72
CA VAL A 655 -28.81 26.21 -2.10
C VAL A 655 -28.33 27.31 -3.04
N GLN A 656 -27.17 27.12 -3.69
CA GLN A 656 -26.60 28.09 -4.63
C GLN A 656 -26.07 27.42 -5.91
N ASP A 657 -25.76 28.24 -6.91
CA ASP A 657 -25.23 27.81 -8.20
C ASP A 657 -23.76 27.40 -8.10
N SER A 658 -23.53 26.15 -7.67
CA SER A 658 -22.17 25.59 -7.63
C SER A 658 -21.56 25.35 -8.99
N VAL A 659 -22.36 25.21 -10.07
CA VAL A 659 -21.83 24.98 -11.41
C VAL A 659 -21.23 26.28 -11.93
N GLY A 660 -21.99 27.38 -11.90
CA GLY A 660 -21.51 28.70 -12.29
C GLY A 660 -20.28 29.13 -11.49
N MET A 661 -20.29 28.93 -10.16
CA MET A 661 -19.13 29.21 -9.32
C MET A 661 -17.92 28.31 -9.68
N ALA A 662 -18.12 27.02 -9.92
CA ALA A 662 -17.05 26.13 -10.35
C ALA A 662 -16.45 26.52 -11.71
N VAL A 663 -17.28 26.89 -12.68
CA VAL A 663 -16.82 27.41 -13.99
C VAL A 663 -16.00 28.68 -13.79
N ARG A 664 -16.48 29.62 -12.96
CA ARG A 664 -15.78 30.86 -12.64
C ARG A 664 -14.38 30.58 -12.06
N LEU A 665 -14.28 29.72 -11.04
CA LEU A 665 -12.99 29.38 -10.43
C LEU A 665 -12.09 28.59 -11.40
N GLU A 666 -12.64 27.67 -12.19
CA GLU A 666 -11.85 26.89 -13.14
C GLU A 666 -11.25 27.78 -14.23
N LEU A 667 -12.04 28.70 -14.77
CA LEU A 667 -11.56 29.66 -15.74
C LEU A 667 -10.60 30.66 -15.10
N ARG A 668 -10.81 31.07 -13.85
CA ARG A 668 -9.90 32.01 -13.19
C ARG A 668 -8.50 31.43 -12.99
N TYR A 669 -8.39 30.18 -12.52
CA TYR A 669 -7.09 29.60 -12.14
C TYR A 669 -6.50 28.64 -13.19
N ARG A 670 -7.10 28.52 -14.37
CA ARG A 670 -6.51 27.72 -15.47
C ARG A 670 -5.14 28.25 -15.83
N GLY A 671 -4.18 27.36 -16.05
CA GLY A 671 -2.79 27.68 -16.36
C GLY A 671 -1.90 28.05 -15.18
N LEU A 672 -2.47 28.43 -14.02
CA LEU A 672 -1.71 28.94 -12.88
C LEU A 672 -0.70 27.89 -12.41
N ARG A 673 0.59 28.13 -12.68
CA ARG A 673 1.67 27.26 -12.19
C ARG A 673 1.85 27.47 -10.69
N SER A 674 2.14 26.38 -9.99
CA SER A 674 2.23 26.37 -8.54
C SER A 674 3.27 25.35 -8.08
N PRO A 675 3.73 25.41 -6.81
CA PRO A 675 4.72 24.48 -6.27
C PRO A 675 4.33 23.01 -6.47
N HIS A 676 3.03 22.71 -6.43
CA HIS A 676 2.46 21.43 -6.83
C HIS A 676 1.06 21.61 -7.42
N LYS A 677 0.56 20.63 -8.19
CA LYS A 677 -0.84 20.58 -8.66
C LYS A 677 -1.83 20.65 -7.50
N PHE A 678 -2.93 21.39 -7.69
CA PHE A 678 -4.02 21.56 -6.72
C PHE A 678 -5.39 21.30 -7.37
N LYS A 679 -6.41 21.01 -6.56
CA LYS A 679 -7.81 20.83 -7.00
C LYS A 679 -8.73 21.73 -6.20
N VAL A 680 -9.85 22.08 -6.82
CA VAL A 680 -10.94 22.79 -6.17
C VAL A 680 -12.19 21.92 -6.17
N GLY A 681 -13.01 22.00 -5.13
CA GLY A 681 -14.35 21.42 -5.12
C GLY A 681 -15.38 22.49 -4.76
N VAL A 682 -16.52 22.49 -5.44
CA VAL A 682 -17.61 23.45 -5.23
C VAL A 682 -18.92 22.70 -5.05
N SER A 683 -19.44 22.72 -3.83
CA SER A 683 -20.69 22.04 -3.45
C SER A 683 -21.79 23.07 -3.24
N GLY A 684 -22.90 22.92 -3.95
CA GLY A 684 -24.06 23.81 -3.84
C GLY A 684 -24.87 23.64 -2.55
N CYS A 685 -24.48 22.75 -1.64
CA CYS A 685 -25.06 22.61 -0.30
C CYS A 685 -24.14 21.78 0.63
N ALA A 686 -24.51 21.70 1.91
CA ALA A 686 -23.77 20.93 2.93
C ALA A 686 -23.73 19.40 2.70
N ARG A 687 -24.47 18.86 1.73
CA ARG A 687 -24.37 17.43 1.33
C ARG A 687 -23.10 17.10 0.56
N GLU A 688 -22.35 18.12 0.14
CA GLU A 688 -20.93 17.96 -0.17
C GLU A 688 -20.61 17.01 -1.35
N CYS A 689 -21.48 16.94 -2.36
CA CYS A 689 -21.30 15.98 -3.47
C CYS A 689 -20.03 16.23 -4.31
N ALA A 690 -19.38 17.39 -4.18
CA ALA A 690 -18.13 17.70 -4.87
C ALA A 690 -16.87 17.22 -4.12
N GLU A 691 -17.00 16.66 -2.91
CA GLU A 691 -15.87 16.30 -2.02
C GLU A 691 -14.94 17.50 -1.75
N ALA A 692 -15.50 18.71 -1.66
CA ALA A 692 -14.80 19.97 -1.52
C ALA A 692 -13.85 20.00 -0.33
N ARG A 693 -14.23 19.38 0.81
CA ARG A 693 -13.33 19.26 1.97
C ARG A 693 -12.17 18.29 1.73
N GLY A 694 -12.23 17.44 0.71
CA GLY A 694 -11.10 16.60 0.29
C GLY A 694 -10.16 17.25 -0.73
N LYS A 695 -10.41 18.51 -1.12
CA LYS A 695 -9.63 19.24 -2.13
C LYS A 695 -8.73 20.29 -1.47
N ASP A 696 -7.75 20.77 -2.24
CA ASP A 696 -6.80 21.80 -1.81
C ASP A 696 -7.54 23.10 -1.44
N VAL A 697 -8.62 23.43 -2.19
CA VAL A 697 -9.61 24.47 -1.86
C VAL A 697 -11.01 23.87 -1.98
N GLY A 698 -11.82 24.00 -0.92
CA GLY A 698 -13.20 23.56 -0.89
C GLY A 698 -14.16 24.74 -0.71
N VAL A 699 -15.23 24.77 -1.50
CA VAL A 699 -16.29 25.78 -1.44
C VAL A 699 -17.62 25.08 -1.18
N ILE A 700 -18.33 25.49 -0.14
CA ILE A 700 -19.63 24.89 0.22
C ILE A 700 -20.65 26.01 0.43
N ALA A 701 -21.77 25.94 -0.29
CA ALA A 701 -22.85 26.91 -0.16
C ALA A 701 -23.58 26.79 1.18
N THR A 702 -23.92 27.93 1.76
CA THR A 702 -24.83 28.12 2.89
C THR A 702 -25.99 29.02 2.47
N GLU A 703 -26.99 29.19 3.33
CA GLU A 703 -28.09 30.14 3.09
C GLU A 703 -27.64 31.61 3.12
N LYS A 704 -26.47 31.89 3.69
CA LYS A 704 -25.93 33.24 3.86
C LYS A 704 -24.84 33.60 2.85
N GLY A 705 -24.30 32.62 2.12
CA GLY A 705 -23.15 32.81 1.25
C GLY A 705 -22.36 31.53 1.10
N TRP A 706 -21.03 31.63 1.04
CA TRP A 706 -20.13 30.52 0.81
C TRP A 706 -19.14 30.34 1.95
N ASN A 707 -18.91 29.08 2.32
CA ASN A 707 -17.82 28.70 3.21
C ASN A 707 -16.63 28.21 2.39
N VAL A 708 -15.46 28.76 2.67
CA VAL A 708 -14.18 28.41 2.04
C VAL A 708 -13.35 27.59 3.02
N TYR A 709 -12.94 26.41 2.58
CA TYR A 709 -12.08 25.47 3.28
C TYR A 709 -10.75 25.33 2.51
N VAL A 710 -9.63 25.17 3.20
CA VAL A 710 -8.32 25.04 2.56
C VAL A 710 -7.43 23.97 3.21
N GLY A 711 -6.48 23.43 2.43
CA GLY A 711 -5.50 22.47 2.96
C GLY A 711 -5.95 21.00 2.96
N GLY A 712 -6.94 20.64 2.15
CA GLY A 712 -7.37 19.25 1.98
C GLY A 712 -6.49 18.45 1.00
N ASN A 713 -6.53 17.12 1.10
CA ASN A 713 -5.78 16.21 0.24
C ASN A 713 -6.48 14.84 0.09
N GLY A 714 -6.79 14.42 -1.13
CA GLY A 714 -7.23 13.04 -1.44
C GLY A 714 -6.10 12.14 -1.94
N GLY A 715 -4.94 12.15 -1.27
CA GLY A 715 -3.73 11.41 -1.67
C GLY A 715 -3.33 10.31 -0.67
N PHE A 716 -2.06 9.86 -0.72
CA PHE A 716 -1.50 8.83 0.18
C PHE A 716 -1.72 9.13 1.68
N SER A 717 -1.67 10.42 2.05
CA SER A 717 -2.05 10.90 3.38
C SER A 717 -3.32 11.75 3.22
N PRO A 718 -4.52 11.15 3.27
CA PRO A 718 -5.76 11.90 3.14
C PRO A 718 -5.89 12.92 4.27
N ARG A 719 -6.47 14.08 3.98
CA ARG A 719 -6.71 15.14 4.97
C ARG A 719 -7.92 15.97 4.56
N HIS A 720 -8.77 16.31 5.53
CA HIS A 720 -9.82 17.30 5.32
C HIS A 720 -9.27 18.73 5.37
N ALA A 721 -9.77 19.56 4.47
CA ALA A 721 -9.55 21.00 4.45
C ALA A 721 -10.20 21.66 5.68
N GLU A 722 -9.53 22.67 6.22
CA GLU A 722 -9.95 23.42 7.41
C GLU A 722 -10.68 24.71 7.00
N LEU A 723 -11.64 25.15 7.81
CA LEU A 723 -12.44 26.34 7.52
C LEU A 723 -11.57 27.60 7.57
N LEU A 724 -11.45 28.30 6.44
CA LEU A 724 -10.73 29.57 6.34
C LEU A 724 -11.66 30.75 6.63
N ALA A 725 -12.81 30.80 5.94
CA ALA A 725 -13.80 31.86 6.04
C ALA A 725 -15.21 31.33 5.75
N GLU A 726 -16.23 31.98 6.28
CA GLU A 726 -17.64 31.58 6.18
C GLU A 726 -18.54 32.74 5.76
N ASP A 727 -19.74 32.39 5.26
CA ASP A 727 -20.81 33.33 4.89
C ASP A 727 -20.36 34.43 3.90
N LEU A 728 -19.50 34.07 2.94
CA LEU A 728 -18.95 35.00 1.95
C LEU A 728 -19.90 35.20 0.76
N ASP A 729 -19.95 36.42 0.23
CA ASP A 729 -20.51 36.64 -1.13
C ASP A 729 -19.54 36.16 -2.23
N ASP A 730 -20.01 36.16 -3.47
CA ASP A 730 -19.26 35.63 -4.62
C ASP A 730 -17.92 36.34 -4.84
N GLU A 731 -17.87 37.67 -4.71
CA GLU A 731 -16.64 38.45 -4.94
C GLU A 731 -15.64 38.25 -3.81
N THR A 732 -16.11 38.27 -2.57
CA THR A 732 -15.28 38.06 -1.39
C THR A 732 -14.73 36.64 -1.36
N LEU A 733 -15.52 35.63 -1.76
CA LEU A 733 -15.04 34.27 -1.94
C LEU A 733 -13.87 34.21 -2.92
N VAL A 734 -14.02 34.83 -4.09
CA VAL A 734 -12.97 34.82 -5.11
C VAL A 734 -11.71 35.50 -4.59
N ALA A 735 -11.84 36.66 -3.93
CA ALA A 735 -10.72 37.35 -3.31
C ALA A 735 -9.99 36.48 -2.27
N VAL A 736 -10.73 35.78 -1.40
CA VAL A 736 -10.12 34.88 -0.40
C VAL A 736 -9.36 33.72 -1.07
N VAL A 737 -9.90 33.14 -2.15
CA VAL A 737 -9.21 32.06 -2.88
C VAL A 737 -7.99 32.60 -3.64
N ASP A 738 -8.07 33.79 -4.25
CA ASP A 738 -6.93 34.47 -4.88
C ASP A 738 -5.77 34.63 -3.89
N ARG A 739 -6.09 35.19 -2.71
CA ARG A 739 -5.12 35.42 -1.63
C ARG A 739 -4.47 34.11 -1.19
N PHE A 740 -5.27 33.07 -0.96
CA PHE A 740 -4.76 31.76 -0.55
C PHE A 740 -3.82 31.15 -1.59
N LEU A 741 -4.22 31.11 -2.86
CA LEU A 741 -3.42 30.50 -3.93
C LEU A 741 -2.14 31.30 -4.19
N ALA A 742 -2.22 32.63 -4.28
CA ALA A 742 -1.04 33.48 -4.47
C ALA A 742 -0.06 33.36 -3.30
N TYR A 743 -0.57 33.32 -2.06
CA TYR A 743 0.29 33.21 -0.88
C TYR A 743 0.95 31.82 -0.78
N TYR A 744 0.23 30.75 -1.11
CA TYR A 744 0.79 29.40 -1.26
C TYR A 744 1.87 29.35 -2.35
N VAL A 745 1.62 29.96 -3.52
CA VAL A 745 2.60 30.03 -4.62
C VAL A 745 3.87 30.76 -4.21
N ARG A 746 3.75 31.83 -3.43
CA ARG A 746 4.89 32.60 -2.90
C ARG A 746 5.71 31.80 -1.89
N THR A 747 5.05 31.15 -0.95
CA THR A 747 5.70 30.74 0.32
C THR A 747 5.96 29.23 0.45
N ALA A 748 5.24 28.37 -0.26
CA ALA A 748 5.44 26.93 -0.13
C ALA A 748 6.77 26.47 -0.74
N ASP A 749 7.32 25.39 -0.20
CA ASP A 749 8.53 24.77 -0.73
C ASP A 749 8.26 23.98 -2.03
N LYS A 750 9.32 23.63 -2.76
CA LYS A 750 9.28 22.84 -3.99
C LYS A 750 8.48 21.54 -3.80
N LEU A 751 7.54 21.27 -4.71
CA LEU A 751 6.68 20.09 -4.70
C LEU A 751 5.85 19.88 -3.42
N GLN A 752 5.77 20.87 -2.52
CA GLN A 752 4.95 20.82 -1.32
C GLN A 752 3.47 20.98 -1.70
N ARG A 753 2.60 20.08 -1.24
CA ARG A 753 1.13 20.21 -1.41
C ARG A 753 0.57 21.26 -0.44
N THR A 754 -0.62 21.80 -0.72
CA THR A 754 -1.27 22.77 0.17
C THR A 754 -1.53 22.21 1.57
N ALA A 755 -1.93 20.93 1.69
CA ALA A 755 -2.18 20.29 2.98
C ALA A 755 -0.98 20.33 3.95
N PRO A 756 0.21 19.79 3.62
CA PRO A 756 1.38 19.93 4.49
C PRO A 756 1.78 21.40 4.66
N TRP A 757 1.67 22.24 3.63
CA TRP A 757 1.97 23.67 3.77
C TRP A 757 1.09 24.38 4.81
N VAL A 758 -0.22 24.11 4.85
CA VAL A 758 -1.13 24.64 5.88
C VAL A 758 -0.79 24.09 7.27
N ALA A 759 -0.40 22.82 7.38
CA ALA A 759 0.04 22.24 8.66
C ALA A 759 1.35 22.84 9.18
N ASP A 760 2.31 23.05 8.27
CA ASP A 760 3.64 23.55 8.59
C ASP A 760 3.66 25.07 8.76
N PHE A 761 2.58 25.77 8.39
CA PHE A 761 2.48 27.21 8.51
C PHE A 761 2.54 27.62 9.98
N PRO A 762 3.44 28.55 10.39
CA PRO A 762 3.53 29.00 11.78
C PRO A 762 2.18 29.56 12.27
N GLY A 763 1.62 28.97 13.32
CA GLY A 763 0.29 29.33 13.85
C GLY A 763 -0.90 28.71 13.09
N GLY A 764 -0.64 27.86 12.09
CA GLY A 764 -1.62 27.05 11.37
C GLY A 764 -2.72 27.86 10.67
N ILE A 765 -3.91 27.28 10.57
CA ILE A 765 -5.06 27.91 9.90
C ILE A 765 -5.50 29.22 10.56
N VAL A 766 -5.31 29.35 11.88
CA VAL A 766 -5.69 30.55 12.63
C VAL A 766 -4.86 31.75 12.17
N GLU A 767 -3.55 31.56 12.03
CA GLU A 767 -2.68 32.64 11.57
C GLU A 767 -2.87 32.92 10.07
N LEU A 768 -3.06 31.87 9.25
CA LEU A 768 -3.43 32.06 7.85
C LEU A 768 -4.71 32.87 7.68
N ARG A 769 -5.72 32.69 8.54
CA ARG A 769 -6.94 33.49 8.52
C ARG A 769 -6.65 34.97 8.77
N LYS A 770 -5.81 35.31 9.75
CA LYS A 770 -5.43 36.70 10.01
C LYS A 770 -4.73 37.33 8.81
N VAL A 771 -3.82 36.59 8.19
CA VAL A 771 -3.05 37.08 7.04
C VAL A 771 -3.94 37.26 5.80
N LEU A 772 -4.79 36.26 5.49
CA LEU A 772 -5.51 36.20 4.21
C LEU A 772 -6.91 36.82 4.27
N VAL A 773 -7.57 36.81 5.43
CA VAL A 773 -8.95 37.31 5.59
C VAL A 773 -8.94 38.67 6.28
N GLU A 774 -8.20 38.80 7.37
CA GLU A 774 -8.11 40.06 8.15
C GLU A 774 -7.02 41.03 7.63
N ASP A 775 -6.26 40.60 6.61
CA ASP A 775 -5.15 41.35 6.01
C ASP A 775 -4.14 41.90 7.02
N SER A 776 -3.78 41.09 8.02
CA SER A 776 -2.88 41.51 9.11
C SER A 776 -1.49 41.98 8.65
N LEU A 777 -1.07 41.61 7.43
CA LEU A 777 0.20 42.01 6.82
C LEU A 777 0.05 43.12 5.75
N GLY A 778 -1.17 43.55 5.42
CA GLY A 778 -1.42 44.57 4.38
C GLY A 778 -1.02 44.14 2.97
N ILE A 779 -1.11 42.84 2.66
CA ILE A 779 -0.67 42.24 1.38
C ILE A 779 -1.82 41.70 0.53
N ALA A 780 -3.07 41.76 0.99
CA ALA A 780 -4.22 41.19 0.29
C ALA A 780 -4.36 41.72 -1.15
N ALA A 781 -4.32 43.06 -1.33
CA ALA A 781 -4.44 43.68 -2.64
C ALA A 781 -3.28 43.27 -3.59
N ASP A 782 -2.08 43.07 -3.05
CA ASP A 782 -0.93 42.62 -3.82
C ASP A 782 -1.04 41.16 -4.27
N LEU A 783 -1.62 40.30 -3.42
CA LEU A 783 -1.91 38.91 -3.77
C LEU A 783 -3.00 38.81 -4.85
N GLU A 784 -4.07 39.58 -4.70
CA GLU A 784 -5.17 39.65 -5.69
C GLU A 784 -4.68 40.16 -7.05
N ALA A 785 -3.84 41.20 -7.06
CA ALA A 785 -3.26 41.76 -8.29
C ALA A 785 -2.33 40.77 -9.01
N GLU A 786 -1.67 39.85 -8.29
CA GLU A 786 -0.88 38.78 -8.90
C GLU A 786 -1.76 37.79 -9.68
N VAL A 787 -2.86 37.35 -9.07
CA VAL A 787 -3.81 36.46 -9.74
C VAL A 787 -4.52 37.18 -10.89
N ALA A 788 -4.88 38.46 -10.73
CA ALA A 788 -5.48 39.25 -11.79
C ALA A 788 -4.59 39.30 -13.04
N ARG A 789 -3.29 39.56 -12.88
CA ARG A 789 -2.33 39.53 -13.99
C ARG A 789 -2.26 38.17 -14.68
N HIS A 790 -2.32 37.07 -13.91
CA HIS A 790 -2.39 35.71 -14.46
C HIS A 790 -3.66 35.53 -15.31
N VAL A 791 -4.82 35.93 -14.79
CA VAL A 791 -6.11 35.83 -15.49
C VAL A 791 -6.11 36.63 -16.80
N GLU A 792 -5.58 37.85 -16.77
CA GLU A 792 -5.52 38.74 -17.93
C GLU A 792 -4.54 38.26 -19.02
N SER A 793 -3.48 37.56 -18.64
CA SER A 793 -2.42 37.10 -19.55
C SER A 793 -2.55 35.63 -19.99
N TYR A 794 -3.56 34.91 -19.49
CA TYR A 794 -3.73 33.49 -19.80
C TYR A 794 -4.01 33.27 -21.29
N VAL A 795 -3.25 32.34 -21.87
CA VAL A 795 -3.50 31.77 -23.20
C VAL A 795 -3.29 30.25 -23.12
N ASP A 796 -4.08 29.49 -23.86
CA ASP A 796 -3.91 28.04 -23.95
C ASP A 796 -2.58 27.67 -24.64
N GLU A 797 -1.77 26.86 -23.97
CA GLU A 797 -0.44 26.47 -24.45
C GLU A 797 -0.51 25.64 -25.74
N TRP A 798 -1.55 24.83 -25.94
CA TRP A 798 -1.71 24.06 -27.16
C TRP A 798 -2.16 24.94 -28.33
N ALA A 799 -3.09 25.86 -28.12
CA ALA A 799 -3.43 26.87 -29.13
C ALA A 799 -2.18 27.65 -29.58
N GLN A 800 -1.37 28.16 -28.63
CA GLN A 800 -0.11 28.86 -28.96
C GLN A 800 0.94 27.98 -29.64
N THR A 801 0.92 26.68 -29.37
CA THR A 801 1.81 25.72 -30.04
C THR A 801 1.37 25.50 -31.48
N LEU A 802 0.07 25.37 -31.73
CA LEU A 802 -0.51 25.10 -33.05
C LEU A 802 -0.33 26.28 -34.01
N ASP A 803 -0.29 27.50 -33.50
CA ASP A 803 -0.13 28.73 -34.29
C ASP A 803 1.34 29.04 -34.69
N ASP A 804 2.30 28.24 -34.22
CA ASP A 804 3.74 28.48 -34.42
C ASP A 804 4.45 27.23 -34.98
N PRO A 805 4.91 27.26 -36.25
CA PRO A 805 5.64 26.14 -36.86
C PRO A 805 6.90 25.70 -36.11
N ASP A 806 7.63 26.63 -35.47
CA ASP A 806 8.86 26.31 -34.74
C ASP A 806 8.53 25.56 -33.44
N ARG A 807 7.40 25.89 -32.80
CA ARG A 807 6.90 25.16 -31.62
C ARG A 807 6.40 23.76 -32.00
N LEU A 808 5.74 23.63 -33.15
CA LEU A 808 5.25 22.34 -33.67
C LEU A 808 6.35 21.34 -33.98
N SER A 809 7.50 21.82 -34.49
CA SER A 809 8.65 20.97 -34.86
C SER A 809 9.18 20.08 -33.72
N ARG A 810 8.79 20.36 -32.47
CA ARG A 810 9.22 19.65 -31.26
C ARG A 810 8.45 18.35 -31.01
N PHE A 811 7.32 18.15 -31.67
CA PHE A 811 6.40 17.02 -31.44
C PHE A 811 6.63 15.94 -32.50
N VAL A 812 7.82 15.35 -32.51
CA VAL A 812 8.21 14.26 -33.42
C VAL A 812 8.82 13.11 -32.61
N SER A 813 8.61 11.88 -33.06
CA SER A 813 9.11 10.67 -32.35
C SER A 813 10.63 10.56 -32.38
N PHE A 814 11.23 10.81 -33.55
CA PHE A 814 12.69 10.81 -33.73
C PHE A 814 13.13 12.03 -34.52
N VAL A 815 14.02 12.84 -33.96
CA VAL A 815 14.53 14.06 -34.63
C VAL A 815 15.19 13.73 -35.98
N ASN A 816 15.85 12.58 -36.08
CA ASN A 816 16.55 12.15 -37.29
C ASN A 816 15.66 11.33 -38.25
N ALA A 817 14.45 10.94 -37.82
CA ALA A 817 13.50 10.17 -38.62
C ALA A 817 12.06 10.55 -38.23
N PRO A 818 11.60 11.78 -38.54
CA PRO A 818 10.33 12.31 -38.04
C PRO A 818 9.10 11.47 -38.44
N ASP A 819 9.18 10.79 -39.58
CA ASP A 819 8.12 9.95 -40.14
C ASP A 819 8.09 8.52 -39.58
N GLN A 820 9.08 8.13 -38.77
CA GLN A 820 9.11 6.81 -38.14
C GLN A 820 8.39 6.82 -36.80
N HIS A 821 7.56 5.80 -36.57
CA HIS A 821 6.93 5.53 -35.29
C HIS A 821 7.76 4.54 -34.49
N ASP A 822 7.62 4.57 -33.17
CA ASP A 822 8.26 3.59 -32.29
C ASP A 822 7.72 2.17 -32.61
N PRO A 823 8.56 1.26 -33.13
CA PRO A 823 8.13 -0.07 -33.54
C PRO A 823 7.82 -0.99 -32.34
N ASP A 824 8.24 -0.61 -31.13
CA ASP A 824 8.06 -1.40 -29.92
C ASP A 824 6.68 -1.16 -29.27
N LEU A 825 5.94 -0.14 -29.72
CA LEU A 825 4.57 0.11 -29.28
C LEU A 825 3.63 -0.95 -29.84
N SER A 826 3.06 -1.76 -28.94
CA SER A 826 2.12 -2.83 -29.30
C SER A 826 0.91 -2.84 -28.37
N TYR A 827 -0.28 -3.02 -28.95
CA TYR A 827 -1.55 -2.88 -28.26
C TYR A 827 -2.42 -4.13 -28.40
N THR A 828 -3.28 -4.37 -27.40
CA THR A 828 -4.30 -5.42 -27.43
C THR A 828 -5.65 -4.89 -26.92
N GLY A 829 -6.74 -5.55 -27.32
CA GLY A 829 -8.10 -5.21 -26.90
C GLY A 829 -8.45 -5.80 -25.54
N VAL A 830 -8.98 -4.99 -24.62
CA VAL A 830 -9.56 -5.41 -23.34
C VAL A 830 -10.78 -4.54 -22.99
N ARG A 831 -11.91 -5.17 -22.70
CA ARG A 831 -13.20 -4.52 -22.40
C ARG A 831 -13.64 -3.54 -23.48
N GLY A 832 -13.42 -3.88 -24.75
CA GLY A 832 -13.78 -3.04 -25.89
C GLY A 832 -12.96 -1.76 -26.04
N GLN A 833 -11.81 -1.66 -25.36
CA GLN A 833 -10.84 -0.57 -25.50
C GLN A 833 -9.43 -1.12 -25.71
N VAL A 834 -8.47 -0.27 -26.09
CA VAL A 834 -7.07 -0.68 -26.22
C VAL A 834 -6.33 -0.59 -24.89
N ARG A 835 -5.26 -1.39 -24.75
CA ARG A 835 -4.19 -1.18 -23.78
C ARG A 835 -2.85 -1.66 -24.34
N PRO A 836 -1.72 -1.26 -23.74
CA PRO A 836 -0.43 -1.85 -24.07
C PRO A 836 -0.45 -3.37 -23.88
N ALA A 837 0.10 -4.10 -24.85
CA ALA A 837 0.18 -5.55 -24.82
C ALA A 837 1.26 -6.04 -23.83
N ARG A 838 1.02 -7.18 -23.19
CA ARG A 838 2.02 -7.90 -22.41
C ARG A 838 2.77 -8.89 -23.32
N PRO A 839 3.99 -9.33 -22.93
CA PRO A 839 4.69 -10.38 -23.67
C PRO A 839 3.80 -11.62 -23.86
N GLY A 840 3.69 -12.09 -25.10
CA GLY A 840 2.91 -13.28 -25.48
C GLY A 840 1.42 -13.04 -25.78
N GLU A 841 0.92 -11.82 -25.67
CA GLU A 841 -0.46 -11.51 -26.04
C GLU A 841 -0.62 -11.26 -27.54
N PRO A 842 -1.76 -11.63 -28.15
CA PRO A 842 -2.12 -11.17 -29.48
C PRO A 842 -2.17 -9.64 -29.48
N ALA A 843 -1.33 -9.02 -30.32
CA ALA A 843 -1.15 -7.59 -30.32
C ALA A 843 -0.94 -7.04 -31.74
N ASP A 844 -1.23 -5.75 -31.90
CA ASP A 844 -1.02 -5.00 -33.13
C ASP A 844 -0.44 -3.63 -32.77
N ASN A 845 0.48 -3.14 -33.58
CA ASN A 845 1.12 -1.83 -33.37
C ASN A 845 0.17 -0.68 -33.74
N ASN A 846 -0.92 -0.97 -34.48
CA ASN A 846 -2.01 -0.05 -34.73
C ASN A 846 -3.10 -0.21 -33.65
N PRO A 847 -3.27 0.77 -32.74
CA PRO A 847 -4.27 0.68 -31.67
C PRO A 847 -5.72 0.60 -32.22
N VAL A 848 -6.01 1.18 -33.39
CA VAL A 848 -7.32 1.12 -34.03
C VAL A 848 -7.67 -0.31 -34.48
N ILE A 849 -6.67 -1.09 -34.89
CA ILE A 849 -6.84 -2.50 -35.24
C ILE A 849 -6.88 -3.35 -33.97
N ALA A 850 -5.96 -3.09 -33.03
CA ALA A 850 -5.80 -3.82 -31.78
C ALA A 850 -7.10 -3.92 -30.97
N ARG A 851 -7.94 -2.88 -30.96
CA ARG A 851 -9.25 -2.87 -30.25
C ARG A 851 -10.20 -3.97 -30.73
N THR A 852 -10.02 -4.50 -31.94
CA THR A 852 -10.88 -5.53 -32.53
C THR A 852 -10.38 -6.96 -32.26
N LEU A 853 -9.17 -7.11 -31.70
CA LEU A 853 -8.57 -8.42 -31.44
C LEU A 853 -9.30 -9.21 -30.35
N GLU A 854 -9.94 -8.54 -29.39
CA GLU A 854 -10.74 -9.16 -28.32
C GLU A 854 -12.00 -9.86 -28.86
N VAL A 855 -12.54 -9.37 -29.99
CA VAL A 855 -13.79 -9.88 -30.60
C VAL A 855 -13.54 -11.16 -31.42
N ARG A 856 -12.29 -11.55 -31.65
CA ARG A 856 -11.92 -12.74 -32.46
C ARG A 856 -11.61 -13.99 -31.63
N LYS A 857 -11.98 -14.04 -30.35
CA LYS A 857 -11.88 -15.25 -29.51
C LYS A 857 -13.19 -16.00 -29.45
#